data_AF-A0A952WY74-F1
#
_entry.id   AF-A0A952WY74-F1
#
_cell.length_a   1.000
_cell.length_b   1.000
_cell.length_c   1.000
_cell.angle_alpha   90.00
_cell.angle_beta   90.00
_cell.angle_gamma   90.00
#
_symmetry.space_group_name_H-M   'P 1'
#
loop_
_entity.id
_entity.type
_entity.pdbx_description
1 polymer ?
#
loop_
_entity_poly.entity_id
_entity_poly.type
_entity_poly.pdbx_seq_one_letter_code
_entity_poly.pdbx_strand_id
1 'polypeptide(L)'
;MTADSYAPCPCGSGKKVKFCCQAILADMEKVERLLENNQPRMALQSLEKVLPQHAGNPWVATAQGWALLADHRPAEAKAALAQFLRKNPDHPSANALHALAAFQTDGLPTAKKAIHRAFRRSFQAEPTIVTGLAASMAESLLRAGHVLAARQHLALALRYGDEEDRKAAFSGMVDIDSDSTIPYPLRGVHNFPEYAGKPETQEAVQKAHRLSAAGCWEEAAETFRPVVEQDPNSAAAWHTLGMFLAWDGNDDAASEALRKAAQLTEDFETAVECETLAQLLYSGGDERKPLQTLTAPVASVSKLLTRLDERPNLVRTPQGAMEATGLSSMLAAQYELVDRPIPSEPELKEITLETVPMLLARIMVTNQSQSEGDGDAQSRLVALPIQVGQIDRVRSLLEEAAGESLPSESLQVLDDNGPNYWGGTDLPQIQESYFLPASTPTEAQERVIRGWQDRAINQSWANSPKSALGGKTPRDARGDESLRVPLAACINVLDAYFDSNSRAMSVNELRREYGLPEMSPLQLERGGNVNLLSLTQLRRIDFKSLSDEQFRPLLRRVLLSRHNQHAYETLREAAENREQLLTDGEDGQAANEILEALVDICRRTLRREEALRWAQRAQELAKASSKPFERLMNWKLRELMLRMDDQSDPAARPLLDELWTQFVPKAPYLRDVLLQLCQYLGVEAPSEGLMVAGASVGRPGGLNLEPASASGGEKKLWLPGMD
;
A
#
# COMPACT_ATOMS: atom_id res chain seq x y z
N MET A 1 -27.09 -13.06 -34.52
CA MET A 1 -28.12 -12.12 -34.99
C MET A 1 -27.69 -11.63 -36.36
N THR A 2 -28.56 -11.63 -37.38
CA THR A 2 -28.21 -11.12 -38.72
C THR A 2 -27.93 -9.61 -38.63
N ALA A 3 -26.71 -9.20 -38.96
CA ALA A 3 -26.27 -7.81 -38.86
C ALA A 3 -27.09 -6.92 -39.81
N ASP A 4 -27.72 -5.88 -39.25
CA ASP A 4 -28.47 -4.90 -40.03
C ASP A 4 -27.51 -4.14 -40.96
N SER A 5 -27.67 -4.32 -42.28
CA SER A 5 -26.84 -3.65 -43.28
C SER A 5 -26.97 -2.11 -43.23
N TYR A 6 -28.00 -1.57 -42.57
CA TYR A 6 -28.20 -0.14 -42.37
C TYR A 6 -27.68 0.39 -41.02
N ALA A 7 -27.14 -0.48 -40.15
CA ALA A 7 -26.45 -0.06 -38.94
C ALA A 7 -25.10 0.63 -39.27
N PRO A 8 -24.60 1.51 -38.38
CA PRO A 8 -23.24 2.02 -38.45
C PRO A 8 -22.23 0.88 -38.54
N CYS A 9 -21.24 1.01 -39.43
CA CYS A 9 -20.26 -0.04 -39.64
C CYS A 9 -19.26 -0.10 -38.48
N PRO A 10 -19.01 -1.29 -37.90
CA PRO A 10 -18.09 -1.43 -36.76
C PRO A 10 -16.62 -1.19 -37.11
N CYS A 11 -16.28 -1.01 -38.40
CA CYS A 11 -14.94 -0.64 -38.84
C CYS A 11 -14.52 0.80 -38.52
N GLY A 12 -15.35 1.58 -37.81
CA GLY A 12 -15.03 2.97 -37.45
C GLY A 12 -15.02 3.98 -38.61
N SER A 13 -15.49 3.61 -39.81
CA SER A 13 -15.50 4.51 -40.98
C SER A 13 -16.57 5.61 -40.95
N GLY A 14 -17.50 5.56 -39.98
CA GLY A 14 -18.66 6.45 -39.90
C GLY A 14 -19.76 6.18 -40.94
N LYS A 15 -19.57 5.21 -41.84
CA LYS A 15 -20.56 4.81 -42.86
C LYS A 15 -21.42 3.64 -42.38
N LYS A 16 -22.58 3.42 -43.00
CA LYS A 16 -23.38 2.19 -42.79
C LYS A 16 -22.70 0.97 -43.41
N VAL A 17 -22.93 -0.22 -42.85
CA VAL A 17 -22.34 -1.49 -43.31
C VAL A 17 -22.51 -1.70 -44.82
N LYS A 18 -23.72 -1.44 -45.34
CA LYS A 18 -24.06 -1.54 -46.77
C LYS A 18 -23.11 -0.77 -47.71
N PHE A 19 -22.56 0.35 -47.23
CA PHE A 19 -21.69 1.23 -48.02
C PHE A 19 -20.21 1.12 -47.63
N CYS A 20 -19.85 0.17 -46.78
CA CYS A 20 -18.48 0.02 -46.28
C CYS A 20 -17.99 -1.42 -46.31
N CYS A 21 -18.48 -2.29 -45.43
CA CYS A 21 -17.95 -3.65 -45.23
C CYS A 21 -18.92 -4.74 -45.69
N GLN A 22 -19.94 -4.40 -46.48
CA GLN A 22 -20.95 -5.36 -46.95
C GLN A 22 -20.35 -6.63 -47.59
N ALA A 23 -19.26 -6.48 -48.34
CA ALA A 23 -18.60 -7.59 -49.03
C ALA A 23 -18.04 -8.67 -48.10
N ILE A 24 -17.75 -8.32 -46.84
CA ILE A 24 -17.15 -9.22 -45.84
C ILE A 24 -18.07 -9.48 -44.64
N LEU A 25 -19.35 -9.09 -44.71
CA LEU A 25 -20.26 -9.12 -43.56
C LEU A 25 -20.42 -10.52 -42.96
N ALA A 26 -20.47 -11.56 -43.81
CA ALA A 26 -20.59 -12.94 -43.34
C ALA A 26 -19.33 -13.41 -42.59
N ASP A 27 -18.14 -12.99 -43.06
CA ASP A 27 -16.88 -13.27 -42.37
C ASP A 27 -16.80 -12.51 -41.05
N MET A 28 -17.30 -11.27 -41.01
CA MET A 28 -17.38 -10.47 -39.80
C MET A 28 -18.17 -11.17 -38.70
N GLU A 29 -19.41 -11.56 -38.99
CA GLU A 29 -20.28 -12.26 -38.03
C GLU A 29 -19.69 -13.58 -37.56
N LYS A 30 -18.91 -14.27 -38.42
CA LYS A 30 -18.27 -15.53 -38.07
C LYS A 30 -17.11 -15.29 -37.11
N VAL A 31 -16.24 -14.34 -37.40
CA VAL A 31 -15.08 -14.01 -36.56
C VAL A 31 -15.52 -13.46 -35.21
N GLU A 32 -16.50 -12.56 -35.18
CA GLU A 32 -17.04 -12.00 -33.93
C GLU A 32 -17.60 -13.11 -33.04
N ARG A 33 -18.40 -14.03 -33.58
CA ARG A 33 -18.89 -15.20 -32.84
C ARG A 33 -17.77 -16.09 -32.31
N LEU A 34 -16.69 -16.28 -33.07
CA LEU A 34 -15.56 -17.09 -32.60
C LEU A 34 -14.84 -16.40 -31.44
N LEU A 35 -14.69 -15.08 -31.50
CA LEU A 35 -14.08 -14.29 -30.42
C LEU A 35 -14.96 -14.25 -29.17
N GLU A 36 -16.28 -14.05 -29.32
CA GLU A 36 -17.26 -14.11 -28.21
C GLU A 36 -17.26 -15.47 -27.49
N ASN A 37 -17.04 -16.55 -28.23
CA ASN A 37 -16.94 -17.90 -27.68
C ASN A 37 -15.52 -18.28 -27.21
N ASN A 38 -14.62 -17.30 -27.09
CA ASN A 38 -13.22 -17.48 -26.67
C ASN A 38 -12.42 -18.48 -27.55
N GLN A 39 -12.59 -18.40 -28.87
CA GLN A 39 -11.89 -19.24 -29.87
C GLN A 39 -10.97 -18.41 -30.78
N PRO A 40 -9.95 -17.72 -30.24
CA PRO A 40 -9.14 -16.77 -31.00
C PRO A 40 -8.33 -17.40 -32.13
N ARG A 41 -7.83 -18.64 -31.96
CA ARG A 41 -7.12 -19.37 -33.02
C ARG A 41 -8.00 -19.66 -34.24
N MET A 42 -9.26 -20.02 -34.01
CA MET A 42 -10.22 -20.27 -35.10
C MET A 42 -10.60 -18.95 -35.79
N ALA A 43 -10.73 -17.87 -35.02
CA ALA A 43 -10.94 -16.54 -35.58
C ALA A 43 -9.77 -16.13 -36.50
N LEU A 44 -8.52 -16.36 -36.08
CA LEU A 44 -7.32 -16.10 -36.89
C LEU A 44 -7.30 -16.93 -38.19
N GLN A 45 -7.58 -18.23 -38.12
CA GLN A 45 -7.69 -19.08 -39.32
C GLN A 45 -8.78 -18.60 -40.29
N SER A 46 -9.86 -18.04 -39.75
CA SER A 46 -10.92 -17.44 -40.55
C SER A 46 -10.46 -16.14 -41.21
N LEU A 47 -9.72 -15.29 -40.48
CA LEU A 47 -9.16 -14.03 -40.97
C LEU A 47 -8.06 -14.23 -42.02
N GLU A 48 -7.25 -15.29 -41.93
CA GLU A 48 -6.21 -15.64 -42.92
C GLU A 48 -6.76 -15.76 -44.35
N LYS A 49 -8.03 -16.15 -44.49
CA LYS A 49 -8.70 -16.26 -45.80
C LYS A 49 -9.16 -14.90 -46.35
N VAL A 50 -9.44 -13.94 -45.46
CA VAL A 50 -10.01 -12.62 -45.79
C VAL A 50 -8.90 -11.57 -45.99
N LEU A 51 -7.83 -11.65 -45.20
CA LEU A 51 -6.70 -10.73 -45.19
C LEU A 51 -6.08 -10.46 -46.57
N PRO A 52 -5.79 -11.46 -47.43
CA PRO A 52 -5.15 -11.21 -48.72
C PRO A 52 -5.97 -10.29 -49.64
N GLN A 53 -7.30 -10.34 -49.55
CA GLN A 53 -8.23 -9.58 -50.39
C GLN A 53 -8.65 -8.26 -49.73
N HIS A 54 -8.53 -8.15 -48.40
CA HIS A 54 -9.07 -7.03 -47.62
C HIS A 54 -8.10 -6.48 -46.55
N ALA A 55 -6.78 -6.62 -46.72
CA ALA A 55 -5.77 -6.19 -45.73
C ALA A 55 -5.82 -4.69 -45.35
N GLY A 56 -6.34 -3.83 -46.24
CA GLY A 56 -6.54 -2.40 -45.96
C GLY A 56 -7.86 -2.07 -45.25
N ASN A 57 -8.73 -3.06 -45.04
CA ASN A 57 -10.02 -2.85 -44.39
C ASN A 57 -9.81 -2.65 -42.87
N PRO A 58 -10.36 -1.58 -42.28
CA PRO A 58 -10.13 -1.29 -40.87
C PRO A 58 -10.64 -2.38 -39.92
N TRP A 59 -11.80 -2.96 -40.18
CA TRP A 59 -12.36 -4.02 -39.33
C TRP A 59 -11.50 -5.29 -39.40
N VAL A 60 -10.98 -5.65 -40.58
CA VAL A 60 -10.11 -6.83 -40.71
C VAL A 60 -8.82 -6.64 -39.89
N ALA A 61 -8.22 -5.45 -39.94
CA ALA A 61 -7.02 -5.13 -39.19
C ALA A 61 -7.26 -5.15 -37.67
N THR A 62 -8.37 -4.56 -37.19
CA THR A 62 -8.69 -4.54 -35.76
C THR A 62 -9.13 -5.89 -35.24
N ALA A 63 -9.89 -6.67 -36.02
CA ALA A 63 -10.27 -8.04 -35.68
C ALA A 63 -9.04 -8.97 -35.60
N GLN A 64 -8.08 -8.82 -36.52
CA GLN A 64 -6.81 -9.54 -36.45
C GLN A 64 -6.01 -9.16 -35.20
N GLY A 65 -5.88 -7.85 -34.93
CA GLY A 65 -5.19 -7.36 -33.74
C GLY A 65 -5.79 -7.93 -32.45
N TRP A 66 -7.12 -7.89 -32.32
CA TRP A 66 -7.83 -8.45 -31.16
C TRP A 66 -7.64 -9.96 -31.04
N ALA A 67 -7.81 -10.70 -32.14
CA ALA A 67 -7.67 -12.15 -32.14
C ALA A 67 -6.24 -12.60 -31.77
N LEU A 68 -5.21 -11.86 -32.20
CA LEU A 68 -3.82 -12.10 -31.81
C LEU A 68 -3.59 -11.82 -30.32
N LEU A 69 -4.15 -10.74 -29.78
CA LEU A 69 -4.08 -10.42 -28.35
C LEU A 69 -4.77 -11.49 -27.49
N ALA A 70 -5.96 -11.94 -27.90
CA ALA A 70 -6.71 -12.99 -27.22
C ALA A 70 -6.03 -14.37 -27.30
N ASP A 71 -5.17 -14.62 -28.30
CA ASP A 71 -4.33 -15.81 -28.41
C ASP A 71 -2.95 -15.63 -27.72
N HIS A 72 -2.77 -14.59 -26.90
CA HIS A 72 -1.51 -14.26 -26.20
C HIS A 72 -0.30 -14.04 -27.12
N ARG A 73 -0.52 -13.41 -28.29
CA ARG A 73 0.52 -13.09 -29.29
C ARG A 73 0.66 -11.57 -29.52
N PRO A 74 1.02 -10.78 -28.48
CA PRO A 74 1.02 -9.32 -28.56
C PRO A 74 2.07 -8.76 -29.54
N ALA A 75 3.23 -9.40 -29.71
CA ALA A 75 4.27 -8.95 -30.63
C ALA A 75 3.79 -8.94 -32.10
N GLU A 76 3.05 -9.98 -32.50
CA GLU A 76 2.47 -10.09 -33.83
C GLU A 76 1.33 -9.10 -34.02
N ALA A 77 0.47 -8.92 -33.00
CA ALA A 77 -0.59 -7.93 -33.01
C ALA A 77 -0.03 -6.51 -33.21
N LYS A 78 1.02 -6.16 -32.46
CA LYS A 78 1.74 -4.89 -32.55
C LYS A 78 2.25 -4.66 -33.98
N ALA A 79 2.93 -5.63 -34.58
CA ALA A 79 3.48 -5.52 -35.92
C ALA A 79 2.39 -5.32 -36.99
N ALA A 80 1.31 -6.13 -36.94
CA ALA A 80 0.21 -6.05 -37.88
C ALA A 80 -0.53 -4.70 -37.79
N LEU A 81 -0.85 -4.26 -36.57
CA LEU A 81 -1.54 -2.99 -36.34
C LEU A 81 -0.66 -1.78 -36.71
N ALA A 82 0.66 -1.85 -36.48
CA ALA A 82 1.59 -0.81 -36.90
C ALA A 82 1.59 -0.63 -38.43
N GLN A 83 1.53 -1.72 -39.20
CA GLN A 83 1.45 -1.65 -40.66
C GLN A 83 0.17 -0.96 -41.13
N PHE A 84 -0.96 -1.25 -40.48
CA PHE A 84 -2.24 -0.60 -40.77
C PHE A 84 -2.24 0.89 -40.41
N LEU A 85 -1.73 1.25 -39.23
CA LEU A 85 -1.68 2.62 -38.72
C LEU A 85 -0.76 3.54 -39.52
N ARG A 86 0.24 3.02 -40.25
CA ARG A 86 1.04 3.82 -41.20
C ARG A 86 0.18 4.50 -42.27
N LYS A 87 -0.91 3.86 -42.69
CA LYS A 87 -1.85 4.40 -43.69
C LYS A 87 -3.06 5.06 -43.05
N ASN A 88 -3.44 4.64 -41.84
CA ASN A 88 -4.63 5.10 -41.12
C ASN A 88 -4.25 5.63 -39.73
N PRO A 89 -3.50 6.74 -39.64
CA PRO A 89 -2.89 7.20 -38.39
C PRO A 89 -3.90 7.51 -37.28
N ASP A 90 -5.07 8.00 -37.61
CA ASP A 90 -6.05 8.46 -36.62
C ASP A 90 -7.15 7.43 -36.31
N HIS A 91 -6.99 6.18 -36.77
CA HIS A 91 -8.00 5.15 -36.53
C HIS A 91 -8.07 4.80 -35.03
N PRO A 92 -9.21 5.00 -34.35
CA PRO A 92 -9.29 4.90 -32.89
C PRO A 92 -9.03 3.48 -32.37
N SER A 93 -9.75 2.47 -32.88
CA SER A 93 -9.64 1.09 -32.37
C SER A 93 -8.26 0.49 -32.63
N ALA A 94 -7.72 0.67 -33.83
CA ALA A 94 -6.36 0.25 -34.14
C ALA A 94 -5.31 0.91 -33.24
N ASN A 95 -5.45 2.20 -32.88
CA ASN A 95 -4.52 2.84 -31.92
C ASN A 95 -4.64 2.24 -30.51
N ALA A 96 -5.86 1.96 -30.04
CA ALA A 96 -6.08 1.33 -28.73
C ALA A 96 -5.45 -0.07 -28.66
N LEU A 97 -5.72 -0.92 -29.65
CA LEU A 97 -5.16 -2.26 -29.73
C LEU A 97 -3.65 -2.27 -29.92
N HIS A 98 -3.12 -1.32 -30.71
CA HIS A 98 -1.68 -1.21 -30.91
C HIS A 98 -0.99 -0.79 -29.62
N ALA A 99 -1.58 0.12 -28.84
CA ALA A 99 -1.05 0.52 -27.54
C ALA A 99 -1.05 -0.64 -26.55
N LEU A 100 -2.15 -1.40 -26.46
CA LEU A 100 -2.22 -2.59 -25.61
C LEU A 100 -1.18 -3.64 -26.02
N ALA A 101 -1.05 -3.93 -27.31
CA ALA A 101 -0.07 -4.85 -27.84
C ALA A 101 1.37 -4.39 -27.60
N ALA A 102 1.66 -3.10 -27.79
CA ALA A 102 2.97 -2.52 -27.51
C ALA A 102 3.30 -2.59 -26.01
N PHE A 103 2.34 -2.29 -25.13
CA PHE A 103 2.54 -2.37 -23.69
C PHE A 103 2.82 -3.81 -23.22
N GLN A 104 2.04 -4.80 -23.70
CA GLN A 104 2.27 -6.21 -23.36
C GLN A 104 3.56 -6.79 -23.96
N THR A 105 4.08 -6.22 -25.06
CA THR A 105 5.31 -6.70 -25.71
C THR A 105 6.56 -6.04 -25.14
N ASP A 106 6.55 -4.71 -25.01
CA ASP A 106 7.76 -3.93 -24.73
C ASP A 106 7.78 -3.30 -23.32
N GLY A 107 6.62 -3.22 -22.66
CA GLY A 107 6.47 -2.50 -21.40
C GLY A 107 6.74 -0.99 -21.49
N LEU A 108 6.91 -0.37 -20.32
CA LEU A 108 7.38 1.01 -20.19
C LEU A 108 8.91 1.06 -20.09
N PRO A 109 9.55 2.13 -20.58
CA PRO A 109 8.95 3.32 -21.21
C PRO A 109 8.66 3.16 -22.71
N THR A 110 9.07 2.06 -23.34
CA THR A 110 9.04 1.87 -24.80
C THR A 110 7.66 2.07 -25.43
N ALA A 111 6.59 1.63 -24.76
CA ALA A 111 5.23 1.74 -25.26
C ALA A 111 4.59 3.15 -25.12
N LYS A 112 5.19 4.10 -24.38
CA LYS A 112 4.58 5.40 -24.02
C LYS A 112 3.96 6.14 -25.21
N LYS A 113 4.69 6.24 -26.32
CA LYS A 113 4.20 6.93 -27.54
C LYS A 113 2.92 6.31 -28.12
N ALA A 114 2.82 4.99 -28.11
CA ALA A 114 1.61 4.30 -28.58
C ALA A 114 0.44 4.54 -27.62
N ILE A 115 0.70 4.51 -26.32
CA ILE A 115 -0.29 4.73 -25.26
C ILE A 115 -0.84 6.17 -25.32
N HIS A 116 0.01 7.20 -25.33
CA HIS A 116 -0.44 8.60 -25.42
C HIS A 116 -1.24 8.87 -26.70
N ARG A 117 -0.92 8.16 -27.78
CA ARG A 117 -1.72 8.22 -29.01
C ARG A 117 -3.11 7.57 -28.82
N ALA A 118 -3.19 6.40 -28.20
CA ALA A 118 -4.46 5.77 -27.85
C ALA A 118 -5.30 6.65 -26.93
N PHE A 119 -4.71 7.23 -25.88
CA PHE A 119 -5.42 8.14 -24.97
C PHE A 119 -6.05 9.31 -25.72
N ARG A 120 -5.32 9.97 -26.63
CA ARG A 120 -5.89 11.11 -27.39
C ARG A 120 -6.92 10.72 -28.44
N ARG A 121 -6.86 9.51 -28.99
CA ARG A 121 -7.67 9.11 -30.16
C ARG A 121 -8.82 8.16 -29.84
N SER A 122 -8.73 7.44 -28.73
CA SER A 122 -9.53 6.22 -28.56
C SER A 122 -10.48 6.26 -27.37
N PHE A 123 -10.39 7.20 -26.42
CA PHE A 123 -11.29 7.25 -25.24
C PHE A 123 -12.78 7.20 -25.58
N GLN A 124 -13.20 7.92 -26.63
CA GLN A 124 -14.63 7.97 -26.99
C GLN A 124 -15.10 6.70 -27.71
N ALA A 125 -14.22 6.07 -28.49
CA ALA A 125 -14.58 4.93 -29.35
C ALA A 125 -14.35 3.59 -28.67
N GLU A 126 -13.33 3.50 -27.80
CA GLU A 126 -12.88 2.28 -27.13
C GLU A 126 -12.60 2.54 -25.63
N PRO A 127 -13.57 3.04 -24.85
CA PRO A 127 -13.34 3.39 -23.45
C PRO A 127 -12.78 2.21 -22.65
N THR A 128 -13.38 1.02 -22.76
CA THR A 128 -12.98 -0.20 -22.03
C THR A 128 -11.54 -0.62 -22.29
N ILE A 129 -11.05 -0.52 -23.53
CA ILE A 129 -9.65 -0.89 -23.85
C ILE A 129 -8.70 0.15 -23.25
N VAL A 130 -9.05 1.43 -23.34
CA VAL A 130 -8.20 2.52 -22.87
C VAL A 130 -8.16 2.58 -21.34
N THR A 131 -9.27 2.33 -20.67
CA THR A 131 -9.37 2.28 -19.20
C THR A 131 -8.66 1.05 -18.64
N GLY A 132 -8.81 -0.11 -19.27
CA GLY A 132 -8.03 -1.31 -18.94
C GLY A 132 -6.52 -1.11 -19.14
N LEU A 133 -6.12 -0.40 -20.20
CA LEU A 133 -4.72 -0.02 -20.42
C LEU A 133 -4.22 0.93 -19.32
N ALA A 134 -5.00 1.95 -18.93
CA ALA A 134 -4.66 2.85 -17.83
C ALA A 134 -4.52 2.10 -16.49
N ALA A 135 -5.42 1.16 -16.19
CA ALA A 135 -5.32 0.32 -14.99
C ALA A 135 -4.05 -0.57 -15.01
N SER A 136 -3.74 -1.18 -16.16
CA SER A 136 -2.53 -1.99 -16.33
C SER A 136 -1.24 -1.17 -16.18
N MET A 137 -1.26 0.09 -16.65
CA MET A 137 -0.16 1.03 -16.40
C MET A 137 -0.04 1.37 -14.93
N ALA A 138 -1.15 1.61 -14.24
CA ALA A 138 -1.13 1.91 -12.82
C ALA A 138 -0.46 0.80 -12.01
N GLU A 139 -0.80 -0.46 -12.27
CA GLU A 139 -0.19 -1.62 -11.63
C GLU A 139 1.33 -1.70 -11.91
N SER A 140 1.72 -1.53 -13.18
CA SER A 140 3.13 -1.55 -13.59
C SER A 140 3.96 -0.42 -12.94
N LEU A 141 3.40 0.80 -12.91
CA LEU A 141 4.02 1.96 -12.28
C LEU A 141 4.12 1.82 -10.76
N LEU A 142 3.09 1.26 -10.11
CA LEU A 142 3.11 1.03 -8.67
C LEU A 142 4.20 0.00 -8.31
N ARG A 143 4.30 -1.10 -9.07
CA ARG A 143 5.41 -2.07 -8.91
C ARG A 143 6.78 -1.43 -9.11
N ALA A 144 6.90 -0.49 -10.06
CA ALA A 144 8.13 0.26 -10.32
C ALA A 144 8.43 1.34 -9.26
N GLY A 145 7.52 1.61 -8.32
CA GLY A 145 7.72 2.61 -7.28
C GLY A 145 7.19 4.02 -7.62
N HIS A 146 6.47 4.19 -8.72
CA HIS A 146 5.95 5.49 -9.15
C HIS A 146 4.51 5.71 -8.63
N VAL A 147 4.36 5.91 -7.31
CA VAL A 147 3.03 5.99 -6.64
C VAL A 147 2.12 7.05 -7.25
N LEU A 148 2.64 8.27 -7.43
CA LEU A 148 1.85 9.40 -7.91
C LEU A 148 1.37 9.15 -9.35
N ALA A 149 2.22 8.57 -10.19
CA ALA A 149 1.86 8.15 -11.53
C ALA A 149 0.79 7.05 -11.49
N ALA A 150 0.99 6.00 -10.70
CA ALA A 150 0.05 4.89 -10.59
C ALA A 150 -1.35 5.37 -10.17
N ARG A 151 -1.43 6.15 -9.09
CA ARG A 151 -2.68 6.70 -8.58
C ARG A 151 -3.38 7.57 -9.62
N GLN A 152 -2.62 8.35 -10.39
CA GLN A 152 -3.21 9.22 -11.42
C GLN A 152 -3.71 8.45 -12.65
N HIS A 153 -3.09 7.32 -13.01
CA HIS A 153 -3.63 6.42 -14.03
C HIS A 153 -4.93 5.74 -13.57
N LEU A 154 -5.05 5.38 -12.29
CA LEU A 154 -6.35 4.95 -11.74
C LEU A 154 -7.39 6.06 -11.79
N ALA A 155 -6.99 7.33 -11.61
CA ALA A 155 -7.92 8.46 -11.72
C ALA A 155 -8.44 8.64 -13.15
N LEU A 156 -7.61 8.32 -14.14
CA LEU A 156 -8.00 8.30 -15.54
C LEU A 156 -9.02 7.17 -15.80
N ALA A 157 -8.76 5.96 -15.31
CA ALA A 157 -9.70 4.84 -15.40
C ALA A 157 -11.02 5.14 -14.69
N LEU A 158 -10.99 5.76 -13.51
CA LEU A 158 -12.18 6.17 -12.75
C LEU A 158 -13.02 7.23 -13.49
N ARG A 159 -12.38 8.11 -14.28
CA ARG A 159 -13.07 9.17 -15.02
C ARG A 159 -13.78 8.66 -16.27
N TYR A 160 -13.18 7.71 -16.97
CA TYR A 160 -13.61 7.30 -18.31
C TYR A 160 -14.14 5.86 -18.40
N GLY A 161 -13.95 5.05 -17.35
CA GLY A 161 -14.39 3.67 -17.27
C GLY A 161 -15.89 3.51 -17.14
N ASP A 162 -16.38 2.33 -17.48
CA ASP A 162 -17.75 1.92 -17.17
C ASP A 162 -17.93 1.67 -15.65
N GLU A 163 -19.05 1.09 -15.22
CA GLU A 163 -19.27 0.85 -13.79
C GLU A 163 -18.27 -0.14 -13.18
N GLU A 164 -17.86 -1.17 -13.91
CA GLU A 164 -16.94 -2.19 -13.41
C GLU A 164 -15.51 -1.63 -13.34
N ASP A 165 -15.06 -0.98 -14.40
CA ASP A 165 -13.78 -0.27 -14.44
C ASP A 165 -13.66 0.76 -13.32
N ARG A 166 -14.72 1.53 -13.07
CA ARG A 166 -14.73 2.55 -12.01
C ARG A 166 -14.63 1.93 -10.63
N LYS A 167 -15.29 0.80 -10.37
CA LYS A 167 -15.17 0.07 -9.10
C LYS A 167 -13.76 -0.47 -8.91
N ALA A 168 -13.17 -1.09 -9.93
CA ALA A 168 -11.80 -1.60 -9.87
C ALA A 168 -10.79 -0.46 -9.65
N ALA A 169 -10.91 0.64 -10.40
CA ALA A 169 -10.04 1.81 -10.26
C ALA A 169 -10.16 2.46 -8.87
N PHE A 170 -11.39 2.57 -8.35
CA PHE A 170 -11.63 3.08 -6.99
C PHE A 170 -11.02 2.16 -5.93
N SER A 171 -11.16 0.84 -6.07
CA SER A 171 -10.51 -0.14 -5.18
C SER A 171 -8.99 0.04 -5.19
N GLY A 172 -8.37 0.11 -6.36
CA GLY A 172 -6.92 0.31 -6.45
C GLY A 172 -6.46 1.62 -5.82
N MET A 173 -7.26 2.69 -5.89
CA MET A 173 -6.95 3.94 -5.18
C MET A 173 -7.06 3.78 -3.66
N VAL A 174 -8.09 3.07 -3.19
CA VAL A 174 -8.28 2.76 -1.77
C VAL A 174 -7.12 1.92 -1.25
N ASP A 175 -6.64 0.95 -2.03
CA ASP A 175 -5.50 0.11 -1.68
C ASP A 175 -4.23 0.97 -1.53
N ILE A 176 -3.93 1.84 -2.50
CA ILE A 176 -2.81 2.79 -2.39
C ILE A 176 -2.98 3.74 -1.20
N ASP A 177 -4.16 4.32 -1.03
CA ASP A 177 -4.39 5.35 -0.01
C ASP A 177 -4.43 4.78 1.41
N SER A 178 -4.74 3.49 1.58
CA SER A 178 -4.78 2.79 2.87
C SER A 178 -3.53 1.99 3.22
N ASP A 179 -2.65 1.76 2.24
CA ASP A 179 -1.37 1.09 2.45
C ASP A 179 -0.43 1.98 3.28
N SER A 180 -0.28 1.65 4.56
CA SER A 180 0.59 2.37 5.48
C SER A 180 2.07 2.26 5.10
N THR A 181 2.48 1.26 4.31
CA THR A 181 3.87 1.11 3.88
C THR A 181 4.30 2.19 2.87
N ILE A 182 3.33 2.80 2.18
CA ILE A 182 3.57 3.94 1.30
C ILE A 182 3.60 5.23 2.15
N PRO A 183 4.66 6.06 2.04
CA PRO A 183 4.74 7.35 2.72
C PRO A 183 3.47 8.17 2.51
N TYR A 184 2.81 8.59 3.59
CA TYR A 184 1.56 9.33 3.51
C TYR A 184 1.63 10.58 2.59
N PRO A 185 2.75 11.31 2.42
CA PRO A 185 2.80 12.43 1.48
C PRO A 185 2.63 12.01 0.02
N LEU A 186 2.85 10.74 -0.33
CA LEU A 186 2.66 10.21 -1.69
C LEU A 186 1.25 9.62 -1.90
N ARG A 187 0.42 9.59 -0.86
CA ARG A 187 -0.95 9.06 -0.89
C ARG A 187 -1.98 10.17 -1.00
N GLY A 188 -3.19 9.81 -1.43
CA GLY A 188 -4.30 10.74 -1.57
C GLY A 188 -4.18 11.66 -2.79
N VAL A 189 -4.91 12.77 -2.74
CA VAL A 189 -5.01 13.72 -3.86
C VAL A 189 -3.84 14.71 -3.81
N HIS A 190 -3.20 14.92 -4.96
CA HIS A 190 -2.16 15.93 -5.17
C HIS A 190 -2.66 16.94 -6.19
N ASN A 191 -3.06 18.11 -5.70
CA ASN A 191 -3.43 19.24 -6.55
C ASN A 191 -2.25 20.20 -6.68
N PHE A 192 -2.17 20.89 -7.81
CA PHE A 192 -1.25 22.01 -8.00
C PHE A 192 -2.05 23.32 -8.07
N PRO A 193 -1.42 24.47 -7.72
CA PRO A 193 -2.07 25.78 -7.82
C PRO A 193 -2.44 26.12 -9.26
N GLU A 194 -3.51 26.91 -9.44
CA GLU A 194 -3.85 27.45 -10.75
C GLU A 194 -2.75 28.39 -11.25
N TYR A 195 -2.34 28.20 -12.50
CA TYR A 195 -1.40 29.07 -13.18
C TYR A 195 -1.92 29.39 -14.58
N ALA A 196 -2.27 30.65 -14.81
CA ALA A 196 -2.87 31.09 -16.08
C ALA A 196 -1.84 31.32 -17.20
N GLY A 197 -0.55 31.40 -16.88
CA GLY A 197 0.49 31.79 -17.83
C GLY A 197 0.59 33.29 -18.07
N LYS A 198 1.77 33.72 -18.51
CA LYS A 198 1.96 35.02 -19.18
C LYS A 198 1.27 35.00 -20.55
N PRO A 199 0.87 36.16 -21.12
CA PRO A 199 0.19 36.22 -22.41
C PRO A 199 0.83 35.39 -23.53
N GLU A 200 2.16 35.34 -23.56
CA GLU A 200 2.98 34.62 -24.55
C GLU A 200 2.96 33.10 -24.35
N THR A 201 2.63 32.62 -23.14
CA THR A 201 2.62 31.21 -22.74
C THR A 201 1.22 30.61 -22.56
N GLN A 202 0.16 31.43 -22.63
CA GLN A 202 -1.22 31.00 -22.37
C GLN A 202 -1.65 29.81 -23.23
N GLU A 203 -1.30 29.80 -24.51
CA GLU A 203 -1.63 28.68 -25.41
C GLU A 203 -0.91 27.39 -24.99
N ALA A 204 0.36 27.49 -24.61
CA ALA A 204 1.16 26.34 -24.15
C ALA A 204 0.60 25.78 -22.83
N VAL A 205 0.23 26.65 -21.89
CA VAL A 205 -0.44 26.28 -20.63
C VAL A 205 -1.75 25.53 -20.92
N GLN A 206 -2.63 26.10 -21.74
CA GLN A 206 -3.91 25.46 -22.09
C GLN A 206 -3.73 24.12 -22.81
N LYS A 207 -2.72 24.03 -23.70
CA LYS A 207 -2.40 22.78 -24.40
C LYS A 207 -1.88 21.71 -23.42
N ALA A 208 -0.99 22.07 -22.51
CA ALA A 208 -0.45 21.14 -21.52
C ALA A 208 -1.54 20.64 -20.57
N HIS A 209 -2.45 21.49 -20.09
CA HIS A 209 -3.59 21.04 -19.28
C HIS A 209 -4.52 20.08 -20.04
N ARG A 210 -4.76 20.31 -21.35
CA ARG A 210 -5.51 19.36 -22.18
C ARG A 210 -4.80 18.01 -22.32
N LEU A 211 -3.48 18.02 -22.48
CA LEU A 211 -2.68 16.79 -22.54
C LEU A 211 -2.69 16.04 -21.20
N SER A 212 -2.53 16.75 -20.08
CA SER A 212 -2.65 16.17 -18.73
C SER A 212 -4.04 15.61 -18.47
N ALA A 213 -5.11 16.29 -18.90
CA ALA A 213 -6.47 15.78 -18.75
C ALA A 213 -6.72 14.49 -19.55
N ALA A 214 -5.98 14.29 -20.64
CA ALA A 214 -5.96 13.07 -21.43
C ALA A 214 -4.96 12.01 -20.93
N GLY A 215 -4.26 12.23 -19.81
CA GLY A 215 -3.26 11.29 -19.29
C GLY A 215 -1.94 11.22 -20.07
N CYS A 216 -1.65 12.22 -20.92
CA CYS A 216 -0.41 12.30 -21.70
C CYS A 216 0.62 13.17 -20.98
N TRP A 217 1.11 12.72 -19.84
CA TRP A 217 1.88 13.56 -18.91
C TRP A 217 3.30 13.89 -19.38
N GLU A 218 4.00 12.98 -20.07
CA GLU A 218 5.27 13.29 -20.75
C GLU A 218 5.14 14.50 -21.68
N GLU A 219 4.16 14.44 -22.60
CA GLU A 219 3.93 15.50 -23.58
C GLU A 219 3.42 16.79 -22.93
N ALA A 220 2.65 16.67 -21.84
CA ALA A 220 2.22 17.82 -21.04
C ALA A 220 3.44 18.52 -20.42
N ALA A 221 4.35 17.78 -19.79
CA ALA A 221 5.58 18.30 -19.22
C ALA A 221 6.50 18.92 -20.28
N GLU A 222 6.69 18.26 -21.43
CA GLU A 222 7.44 18.80 -22.56
C GLU A 222 6.84 20.12 -23.09
N THR A 223 5.51 20.19 -23.21
CA THR A 223 4.81 21.42 -23.63
C THR A 223 4.92 22.53 -22.58
N PHE A 224 5.03 22.16 -21.30
CA PHE A 224 5.09 23.10 -20.18
C PHE A 224 6.53 23.58 -19.87
N ARG A 225 7.57 22.88 -20.33
CA ARG A 225 8.97 23.26 -20.07
C ARG A 225 9.32 24.68 -20.59
N PRO A 226 8.91 25.11 -21.81
CA PRO A 226 9.12 26.50 -22.25
C PRO A 226 8.36 27.53 -21.39
N VAL A 227 7.28 27.13 -20.72
CA VAL A 227 6.48 28.02 -19.86
C VAL A 227 7.29 28.42 -18.62
N VAL A 228 7.95 27.47 -17.96
CA VAL A 228 8.82 27.76 -16.81
C VAL A 228 10.10 28.49 -17.22
N GLU A 229 10.58 28.31 -18.46
CA GLU A 229 11.72 29.08 -18.98
C GLU A 229 11.36 30.56 -19.21
N GLN A 230 10.14 30.85 -19.67
CA GLN A 230 9.63 32.22 -19.83
C GLN A 230 9.14 32.85 -18.52
N ASP A 231 8.82 32.03 -17.52
CA ASP A 231 8.48 32.48 -16.18
C ASP A 231 9.26 31.74 -15.07
N PRO A 232 10.59 31.93 -14.99
CA PRO A 232 11.46 31.15 -14.13
C PRO A 232 11.24 31.40 -12.64
N ASN A 233 10.53 32.47 -12.27
CA ASN A 233 10.27 32.85 -10.89
C ASN A 233 8.85 32.47 -10.42
N SER A 234 8.04 31.80 -11.26
CA SER A 234 6.70 31.36 -10.87
C SER A 234 6.74 30.02 -10.16
N ALA A 235 6.55 30.05 -8.83
CA ALA A 235 6.41 28.84 -8.02
C ALA A 235 5.28 27.93 -8.51
N ALA A 236 4.15 28.52 -8.89
CA ALA A 236 2.99 27.77 -9.40
C ALA A 236 3.33 27.03 -10.71
N ALA A 237 4.04 27.68 -11.64
CA ALA A 237 4.45 27.03 -12.88
C ALA A 237 5.41 25.85 -12.63
N TRP A 238 6.41 26.03 -11.76
CA TRP A 238 7.32 24.95 -11.39
C TRP A 238 6.61 23.80 -10.67
N HIS A 239 5.63 24.09 -9.82
CA HIS A 239 4.81 23.08 -9.16
C HIS A 239 3.98 22.29 -10.19
N THR A 240 3.30 22.97 -11.13
CA THR A 240 2.56 22.30 -12.21
C THR A 240 3.46 21.40 -13.05
N LEU A 241 4.66 21.86 -13.42
CA LEU A 241 5.63 21.02 -14.15
C LEU A 241 6.05 19.80 -13.33
N GLY A 242 6.35 19.99 -12.04
CA GLY A 242 6.71 18.92 -11.12
C GLY A 242 5.63 17.84 -11.04
N MET A 243 4.35 18.24 -10.98
CA MET A 243 3.25 17.28 -10.97
C MET A 243 3.06 16.55 -12.29
N PHE A 244 3.23 17.21 -13.45
CA PHE A 244 3.20 16.51 -14.73
C PHE A 244 4.33 15.48 -14.83
N LEU A 245 5.53 15.80 -14.35
CA LEU A 245 6.65 14.86 -14.33
C LEU A 245 6.40 13.69 -13.37
N ALA A 246 5.85 13.95 -12.18
CA ALA A 246 5.50 12.91 -11.21
C ALA A 246 4.40 11.97 -11.73
N TRP A 247 3.39 12.50 -12.43
CA TRP A 247 2.33 11.67 -13.02
C TRP A 247 2.78 10.87 -14.26
N ASP A 248 3.86 11.31 -14.92
CA ASP A 248 4.52 10.54 -15.98
C ASP A 248 5.42 9.40 -15.45
N GLY A 249 5.72 9.39 -14.14
CA GLY A 249 6.67 8.49 -13.49
C GLY A 249 8.13 8.92 -13.64
N ASN A 250 8.39 10.18 -14.00
CA ASN A 250 9.74 10.75 -14.05
C ASN A 250 10.07 11.45 -12.73
N ASP A 251 10.22 10.64 -11.68
CA ASP A 251 10.29 11.10 -10.29
C ASP A 251 11.50 12.00 -9.99
N ASP A 252 12.66 11.74 -10.62
CA ASP A 252 13.85 12.58 -10.44
C ASP A 252 13.67 13.97 -11.05
N ALA A 253 13.15 14.07 -12.28
CA ALA A 253 12.86 15.36 -12.87
C ALA A 253 11.72 16.08 -12.11
N ALA A 254 10.75 15.34 -11.59
CA ALA A 254 9.70 15.88 -10.72
C ALA A 254 10.29 16.46 -9.43
N SER A 255 11.25 15.76 -8.81
CA SER A 255 11.97 16.21 -7.63
C SER A 255 12.65 17.55 -7.86
N GLU A 256 13.39 17.70 -8.97
CA GLU A 256 14.04 18.96 -9.32
C GLU A 256 13.05 20.12 -9.49
N ALA A 257 11.95 19.89 -10.22
CA ALA A 257 10.93 20.90 -10.46
C ALA A 257 10.18 21.31 -9.18
N LEU A 258 9.83 20.33 -8.32
CA LEU A 258 9.16 20.59 -7.04
C LEU A 258 10.09 21.31 -6.05
N ARG A 259 11.38 20.97 -6.01
CA ARG A 259 12.39 21.71 -5.24
C ARG A 259 12.50 23.16 -5.73
N LYS A 260 12.45 23.37 -7.04
CA LYS A 260 12.44 24.73 -7.60
C LYS A 260 11.17 25.50 -7.21
N ALA A 261 10.02 24.84 -7.22
CA ALA A 261 8.77 25.43 -6.73
C ALA A 261 8.88 25.81 -5.24
N ALA A 262 9.43 24.94 -4.41
CA ALA A 262 9.64 25.19 -2.98
C ALA A 262 10.52 26.43 -2.73
N GLN A 263 11.61 26.59 -3.48
CA GLN A 263 12.51 27.76 -3.38
C GLN A 263 11.86 29.10 -3.74
N LEU A 264 10.82 29.07 -4.59
CA LEU A 264 10.14 30.27 -5.09
C LEU A 264 8.85 30.58 -4.33
N THR A 265 8.39 29.66 -3.47
CA THR A 265 7.14 29.80 -2.73
C THR A 265 7.36 30.66 -1.49
N GLU A 266 6.54 31.70 -1.31
CA GLU A 266 6.59 32.55 -0.11
C GLU A 266 5.94 31.90 1.11
N ASP A 267 4.86 31.12 0.90
CA ASP A 267 4.21 30.36 1.97
C ASP A 267 5.09 29.21 2.45
N PHE A 268 5.51 29.28 3.72
CA PHE A 268 6.48 28.34 4.28
C PHE A 268 5.99 26.88 4.21
N GLU A 269 4.73 26.61 4.52
CA GLU A 269 4.26 25.22 4.57
C GLU A 269 4.01 24.65 3.18
N THR A 270 3.57 25.45 2.21
CA THR A 270 3.49 25.03 0.80
C THR A 270 4.89 24.74 0.24
N ALA A 271 5.88 25.55 0.60
CA ALA A 271 7.29 25.29 0.24
C ALA A 271 7.78 23.96 0.86
N VAL A 272 7.49 23.73 2.13
CA VAL A 272 7.83 22.47 2.83
C VAL A 272 7.11 21.27 2.22
N GLU A 273 5.85 21.40 1.81
CA GLU A 273 5.10 20.33 1.14
C GLU A 273 5.74 19.96 -0.22
N CYS A 274 6.07 20.96 -1.04
CA CYS A 274 6.76 20.74 -2.32
C CYS A 274 8.12 20.08 -2.12
N GLU A 275 8.91 20.55 -1.15
CA GLU A 275 10.22 19.99 -0.85
C GLU A 275 10.13 18.58 -0.23
N THR A 276 9.08 18.29 0.55
CA THR A 276 8.81 16.95 1.09
C THR A 276 8.56 15.96 -0.06
N LEU A 277 7.71 16.32 -1.02
CA LEU A 277 7.49 15.51 -2.23
C LEU A 277 8.79 15.36 -3.03
N ALA A 278 9.56 16.44 -3.20
CA ALA A 278 10.83 16.39 -3.91
C ALA A 278 11.81 15.39 -3.27
N GLN A 279 11.93 15.39 -1.94
CA GLN A 279 12.80 14.45 -1.23
C GLN A 279 12.33 12.99 -1.33
N LEU A 280 11.02 12.73 -1.33
CA LEU A 280 10.46 11.39 -1.44
C LEU A 280 10.53 10.82 -2.87
N LEU A 281 10.41 11.67 -3.88
CA LEU A 281 10.51 11.29 -5.29
C LEU A 281 11.96 11.17 -5.75
N TYR A 282 12.91 11.77 -5.04
CA TYR A 282 14.32 11.67 -5.37
C TYR A 282 14.81 10.22 -5.25
N SER A 283 15.30 9.66 -6.35
CA SER A 283 15.77 8.27 -6.38
C SER A 283 17.19 8.12 -5.84
N GLY A 284 17.95 9.21 -5.69
CA GLY A 284 19.35 9.18 -5.27
C GLY A 284 20.33 8.65 -6.33
N GLY A 285 19.86 8.32 -7.54
CA GLY A 285 20.64 7.59 -8.54
C GLY A 285 20.80 6.09 -8.21
N ASP A 286 21.85 5.45 -8.73
CA ASP A 286 22.18 4.01 -8.58
C ASP A 286 22.44 3.55 -7.12
N GLU A 287 22.26 4.41 -6.12
CA GLU A 287 22.58 4.14 -4.71
C GLU A 287 21.44 3.50 -3.90
N ARG A 288 20.28 3.20 -4.50
CA ARG A 288 19.31 2.29 -3.87
C ARG A 288 19.91 0.91 -3.79
N LYS A 289 20.60 0.61 -2.69
CA LYS A 289 21.04 -0.76 -2.40
C LYS A 289 19.82 -1.52 -1.88
N PRO A 290 19.25 -2.45 -2.66
CA PRO A 290 18.09 -3.20 -2.21
C PRO A 290 18.45 -4.02 -0.97
N LEU A 291 17.45 -4.33 -0.15
CA LEU A 291 17.59 -5.38 0.85
C LEU A 291 17.98 -6.66 0.11
N GLN A 292 18.98 -7.35 0.63
CA GLN A 292 19.53 -8.53 -0.03
C GLN A 292 18.76 -9.76 0.42
N THR A 293 18.62 -10.73 -0.49
CA THR A 293 18.01 -12.03 -0.18
C THR A 293 19.02 -13.13 -0.48
N LEU A 294 19.17 -14.08 0.44
CA LEU A 294 19.91 -15.31 0.18
C LEU A 294 18.94 -16.47 -0.04
N THR A 295 19.24 -17.33 -1.02
CA THR A 295 18.47 -18.54 -1.25
C THR A 295 19.38 -19.74 -1.50
N ALA A 296 18.95 -20.93 -1.08
CA ALA A 296 19.62 -22.18 -1.40
C ALA A 296 18.60 -23.32 -1.59
N PRO A 297 18.83 -24.27 -2.51
CA PRO A 297 18.08 -25.53 -2.53
C PRO A 297 18.38 -26.35 -1.27
N VAL A 298 17.37 -27.06 -0.77
CA VAL A 298 17.45 -27.88 0.46
C VAL A 298 17.23 -29.34 0.12
N ALA A 299 18.30 -30.15 0.24
CA ALA A 299 18.25 -31.58 -0.07
C ALA A 299 17.47 -32.40 0.97
N SER A 300 17.54 -32.03 2.26
CA SER A 300 16.80 -32.69 3.34
C SER A 300 16.32 -31.66 4.35
N VAL A 301 15.03 -31.35 4.30
CA VAL A 301 14.38 -30.39 5.21
C VAL A 301 14.57 -30.83 6.66
N SER A 302 14.23 -32.09 7.01
CA SER A 302 14.34 -32.58 8.38
C SER A 302 15.76 -32.46 8.95
N LYS A 303 16.79 -32.83 8.18
CA LYS A 303 18.20 -32.73 8.63
C LYS A 303 18.64 -31.27 8.80
N LEU A 304 18.17 -30.37 7.94
CA LEU A 304 18.42 -28.94 8.08
C LEU A 304 17.76 -28.40 9.35
N LEU A 305 16.46 -28.64 9.53
CA LEU A 305 15.71 -28.13 10.69
C LEU A 305 16.31 -28.61 12.02
N THR A 306 16.69 -29.89 12.14
CA THR A 306 17.36 -30.40 13.35
C THR A 306 18.63 -29.61 13.69
N ARG A 307 19.43 -29.26 12.68
CA ARG A 307 20.65 -28.47 12.90
C ARG A 307 20.36 -27.01 13.24
N LEU A 308 19.35 -26.41 12.61
CA LEU A 308 18.95 -25.03 12.92
C LEU A 308 18.40 -24.93 14.35
N ASP A 309 17.62 -25.92 14.80
CA ASP A 309 17.04 -25.99 16.15
C ASP A 309 18.10 -26.09 17.26
N GLU A 310 19.31 -26.62 16.96
CA GLU A 310 20.42 -26.73 17.92
C GLU A 310 21.16 -25.39 18.14
N ARG A 311 20.88 -24.36 17.34
CA ARG A 311 21.61 -23.10 17.37
C ARG A 311 20.89 -22.04 18.21
N PRO A 312 21.54 -21.48 19.26
CA PRO A 312 20.89 -20.55 20.19
C PRO A 312 20.53 -19.19 19.56
N ASN A 313 21.12 -18.86 18.43
CA ASN A 313 20.92 -17.64 17.66
C ASN A 313 19.91 -17.81 16.49
N LEU A 314 19.30 -18.98 16.35
CA LEU A 314 18.22 -19.24 15.41
C LEU A 314 16.94 -19.58 16.19
N VAL A 315 16.01 -18.63 16.22
CA VAL A 315 14.82 -18.74 17.04
C VAL A 315 13.67 -19.24 16.18
N ARG A 316 13.24 -20.48 16.40
CA ARG A 316 12.13 -21.06 15.63
C ARG A 316 10.81 -20.39 15.96
N THR A 317 10.05 -19.99 14.95
CA THR A 317 8.68 -19.51 15.11
C THR A 317 7.80 -20.67 15.60
N PRO A 318 7.05 -20.52 16.71
CA PRO A 318 6.14 -21.55 17.20
C PRO A 318 5.12 -21.96 16.14
N GLN A 319 4.77 -23.25 16.08
CA GLN A 319 3.86 -23.78 15.07
C GLN A 319 2.50 -23.07 15.06
N GLY A 320 1.89 -22.82 16.22
CA GLY A 320 0.62 -22.11 16.30
C GLY A 320 0.70 -20.66 15.75
N ALA A 321 1.83 -19.99 15.93
CA ALA A 321 2.07 -18.66 15.35
C ALA A 321 2.24 -18.74 13.83
N MET A 322 2.93 -19.77 13.32
CA MET A 322 3.07 -20.01 11.88
C MET A 322 1.72 -20.36 11.22
N GLU A 323 0.88 -21.17 11.87
CA GLU A 323 -0.47 -21.49 11.39
C GLU A 323 -1.36 -20.24 11.31
N ALA A 324 -1.25 -19.33 12.27
CA ALA A 324 -1.99 -18.06 12.25
C ALA A 324 -1.63 -17.15 11.06
N THR A 325 -0.45 -17.30 10.46
CA THR A 325 -0.05 -16.55 9.25
C THR A 325 -0.66 -17.09 7.96
N GLY A 326 -1.26 -18.29 7.98
CA GLY A 326 -1.73 -18.97 6.77
C GLY A 326 -0.61 -19.53 5.86
N LEU A 327 0.66 -19.40 6.27
CA LEU A 327 1.83 -19.86 5.50
C LEU A 327 2.23 -21.32 5.78
N SER A 328 1.54 -22.01 6.69
CA SER A 328 1.87 -23.40 7.08
C SER A 328 1.79 -24.41 5.94
N SER A 329 0.99 -24.13 4.90
CA SER A 329 0.94 -24.95 3.69
C SER A 329 2.17 -24.77 2.79
N MET A 330 2.80 -23.59 2.83
CA MET A 330 3.94 -23.22 1.99
C MET A 330 5.29 -23.45 2.67
N LEU A 331 5.34 -23.34 4.00
CA LEU A 331 6.57 -23.38 4.79
C LEU A 331 6.63 -24.63 5.68
N ALA A 332 7.79 -25.27 5.67
CA ALA A 332 8.12 -26.31 6.64
C ALA A 332 8.48 -25.70 8.01
N ALA A 333 9.15 -24.54 8.01
CA ALA A 333 9.50 -23.80 9.21
C ALA A 333 9.91 -22.35 8.89
N GLN A 334 9.84 -21.50 9.92
CA GLN A 334 10.42 -20.16 9.94
C GLN A 334 11.32 -19.99 11.17
N TYR A 335 12.45 -19.28 11.00
CA TYR A 335 13.35 -18.88 12.07
C TYR A 335 13.68 -17.39 11.99
N GLU A 336 13.90 -16.78 13.15
CA GLU A 336 14.50 -15.45 13.27
C GLU A 336 15.99 -15.63 13.59
N LEU A 337 16.88 -15.19 12.70
CA LEU A 337 18.33 -15.22 12.93
C LEU A 337 18.75 -13.96 13.66
N VAL A 338 19.32 -14.10 14.86
CA VAL A 338 19.73 -12.99 15.72
C VAL A 338 21.25 -12.91 15.91
N ASP A 339 21.73 -11.72 16.27
CA ASP A 339 23.16 -11.44 16.43
C ASP A 339 23.78 -12.04 17.71
N ARG A 340 22.94 -12.38 18.70
CA ARG A 340 23.32 -12.94 20.00
C ARG A 340 22.19 -13.82 20.58
N PRO A 341 22.49 -14.74 21.51
CA PRO A 341 21.47 -15.56 22.16
C PRO A 341 20.38 -14.73 22.87
N ILE A 342 19.17 -15.29 22.95
CA ILE A 342 18.05 -14.68 23.68
C ILE A 342 18.38 -14.64 25.19
N PRO A 343 18.18 -13.51 25.89
CA PRO A 343 18.31 -13.44 27.35
C PRO A 343 17.32 -14.35 28.09
N SER A 344 17.69 -14.78 29.30
CA SER A 344 16.78 -15.52 30.18
C SER A 344 15.61 -14.64 30.69
N GLU A 345 14.52 -15.25 31.20
CA GLU A 345 13.33 -14.51 31.65
C GLU A 345 13.62 -13.37 32.67
N PRO A 346 14.50 -13.54 33.69
CA PRO A 346 14.85 -12.43 34.57
C PRO A 346 15.57 -11.29 33.84
N GLU A 347 16.41 -11.62 32.86
CA GLU A 347 17.17 -10.65 32.08
C GLU A 347 16.27 -9.89 31.07
N LEU A 348 15.18 -10.51 30.59
CA LEU A 348 14.20 -9.85 29.72
C LEU A 348 13.55 -8.64 30.41
N LYS A 349 13.37 -8.65 31.74
CA LYS A 349 12.82 -7.51 32.51
C LYS A 349 13.75 -6.29 32.47
N GLU A 350 15.05 -6.52 32.47
CA GLU A 350 16.09 -5.50 32.50
C GLU A 350 16.70 -5.22 31.12
N ILE A 351 16.09 -5.75 30.06
CA ILE A 351 16.58 -5.55 28.70
C ILE A 351 16.55 -4.06 28.32
N THR A 352 17.55 -3.67 27.54
CA THR A 352 17.76 -2.30 27.06
C THR A 352 18.07 -2.35 25.58
N LEU A 353 18.14 -1.18 24.94
CA LEU A 353 18.52 -1.07 23.53
C LEU A 353 19.90 -1.68 23.22
N GLU A 354 20.83 -1.70 24.17
CA GLU A 354 22.19 -2.24 23.95
C GLU A 354 22.27 -3.76 24.17
N THR A 355 21.36 -4.30 24.98
CA THR A 355 21.35 -5.71 25.36
C THR A 355 20.37 -6.54 24.55
N VAL A 356 19.38 -5.90 23.91
CA VAL A 356 18.42 -6.58 23.04
C VAL A 356 19.11 -7.22 21.82
N PRO A 357 18.75 -8.47 21.46
CA PRO A 357 19.25 -9.10 20.24
C PRO A 357 18.78 -8.35 18.98
N MET A 358 19.69 -8.15 18.03
CA MET A 358 19.38 -7.62 16.71
C MET A 358 18.93 -8.75 15.78
N LEU A 359 17.87 -8.51 15.01
CA LEU A 359 17.41 -9.39 13.95
C LEU A 359 18.27 -9.17 12.69
N LEU A 360 18.97 -10.22 12.25
CA LEU A 360 19.83 -10.18 11.07
C LEU A 360 19.11 -10.62 9.79
N ALA A 361 18.22 -11.61 9.87
CA ALA A 361 17.40 -12.10 8.76
C ALA A 361 16.26 -12.99 9.27
N ARG A 362 15.16 -13.10 8.50
CA ARG A 362 14.19 -14.20 8.68
C ARG A 362 14.51 -15.33 7.72
N ILE A 363 14.56 -16.55 8.23
CA ILE A 363 14.88 -17.75 7.47
C ILE A 363 13.60 -18.54 7.27
N MET A 364 13.18 -18.69 6.02
CA MET A 364 12.00 -19.45 5.61
C MET A 364 12.46 -20.71 4.89
N VAL A 365 11.95 -21.87 5.31
CA VAL A 365 12.22 -23.15 4.63
C VAL A 365 10.92 -23.61 3.98
N THR A 366 10.89 -23.71 2.65
CA THR A 366 9.67 -24.04 1.91
C THR A 366 9.40 -25.54 1.88
N ASN A 367 8.13 -25.90 1.78
CA ASN A 367 7.71 -27.23 1.35
C ASN A 367 8.08 -27.44 -0.13
N GLN A 368 8.11 -28.68 -0.59
CA GLN A 368 8.26 -28.97 -2.02
C GLN A 368 7.03 -28.43 -2.77
N SER A 369 7.23 -27.48 -3.68
CA SER A 369 6.14 -26.89 -4.47
C SER A 369 5.55 -27.92 -5.44
N GLN A 370 4.23 -28.16 -5.38
CA GLN A 370 3.47 -28.71 -6.50
C GLN A 370 3.02 -27.55 -7.40
N SER A 371 3.92 -26.98 -8.21
CA SER A 371 3.51 -26.07 -9.29
C SER A 371 3.72 -26.75 -10.63
N GLU A 372 2.66 -26.76 -11.44
CA GLU A 372 2.60 -27.33 -12.79
C GLU A 372 3.53 -26.59 -13.75
N GLY A 373 4.49 -27.32 -14.34
CA GLY A 373 5.30 -26.85 -15.47
C GLY A 373 6.77 -26.63 -15.12
N ASP A 374 7.62 -27.52 -15.63
CA ASP A 374 9.08 -27.60 -15.55
C ASP A 374 9.71 -28.12 -14.25
N GLY A 375 10.52 -29.18 -14.41
CA GLY A 375 10.97 -30.06 -13.34
C GLY A 375 12.17 -29.54 -12.56
N ASP A 376 11.94 -29.11 -11.32
CA ASP A 376 12.71 -29.51 -10.13
C ASP A 376 11.98 -28.97 -8.89
N ALA A 377 10.94 -29.67 -8.43
CA ALA A 377 10.18 -29.31 -7.22
C ALA A 377 11.02 -29.57 -5.95
N GLN A 378 12.02 -28.73 -5.70
CA GLN A 378 12.90 -28.81 -4.54
C GLN A 378 12.51 -27.77 -3.49
N SER A 379 12.54 -28.20 -2.21
CA SER A 379 12.45 -27.28 -1.08
C SER A 379 13.59 -26.27 -1.12
N ARG A 380 13.34 -25.05 -0.67
CA ARG A 380 14.35 -23.98 -0.64
C ARG A 380 14.41 -23.34 0.75
N LEU A 381 15.60 -22.87 1.09
CA LEU A 381 15.81 -21.90 2.15
C LEU A 381 15.83 -20.52 1.53
N VAL A 382 15.16 -19.57 2.16
CA VAL A 382 15.17 -18.16 1.78
C VAL A 382 15.43 -17.33 3.04
N ALA A 383 16.43 -16.45 3.00
CA ALA A 383 16.78 -15.54 4.08
C ALA A 383 16.50 -14.10 3.65
N LEU A 384 15.52 -13.44 4.26
CA LEU A 384 15.10 -12.08 3.91
C LEU A 384 14.41 -11.33 5.08
N PRO A 385 14.34 -9.99 5.02
CA PRO A 385 15.29 -9.15 4.31
C PRO A 385 16.65 -9.15 5.02
N ILE A 386 17.74 -9.01 4.26
CA ILE A 386 19.09 -8.82 4.81
C ILE A 386 19.52 -7.38 4.56
N GLN A 387 19.94 -6.69 5.62
CA GLN A 387 20.44 -5.33 5.51
C GLN A 387 21.75 -5.28 4.71
N VAL A 388 21.94 -4.16 4.01
CA VAL A 388 23.16 -3.90 3.24
C VAL A 388 24.40 -4.05 4.12
N GLY A 389 25.37 -4.84 3.65
CA GLY A 389 26.62 -5.10 4.38
C GLY A 389 26.53 -6.20 5.44
N GLN A 390 25.34 -6.77 5.69
CA GLN A 390 25.17 -7.92 6.60
C GLN A 390 25.18 -9.27 5.85
N ILE A 391 25.20 -9.28 4.52
CA ILE A 391 25.04 -10.52 3.74
C ILE A 391 26.12 -11.56 4.02
N ASP A 392 27.38 -11.16 4.13
CA ASP A 392 28.48 -12.09 4.43
C ASP A 392 28.38 -12.65 5.84
N ARG A 393 27.89 -11.83 6.79
CA ARG A 393 27.64 -12.25 8.16
C ARG A 393 26.49 -13.26 8.23
N VAL A 394 25.36 -12.96 7.59
CA VAL A 394 24.20 -13.86 7.55
C VAL A 394 24.56 -15.17 6.86
N ARG A 395 25.26 -15.10 5.71
CA ARG A 395 25.79 -16.26 5.00
C ARG A 395 26.64 -17.14 5.91
N SER A 396 27.65 -16.55 6.56
CA SER A 396 28.56 -17.29 7.44
C SER A 396 27.83 -17.99 8.60
N LEU A 397 26.88 -17.29 9.24
CA LEU A 397 26.07 -17.86 10.32
C LEU A 397 25.18 -19.01 9.85
N LEU A 398 24.60 -18.90 8.64
CA LEU A 398 23.78 -19.96 8.06
C LEU A 398 24.61 -21.18 7.65
N GLU A 399 25.79 -20.97 7.05
CA GLU A 399 26.70 -22.05 6.69
C GLU A 399 27.19 -22.80 7.93
N GLU A 400 27.55 -22.08 9.00
CA GLU A 400 27.94 -22.70 10.26
C GLU A 400 26.76 -23.48 10.89
N ALA A 401 25.56 -22.88 10.91
CA ALA A 401 24.37 -23.50 11.47
C ALA A 401 23.97 -24.77 10.72
N ALA A 402 23.92 -24.71 9.39
CA ALA A 402 23.44 -25.80 8.55
C ALA A 402 24.52 -26.86 8.25
N GLY A 403 25.81 -26.49 8.24
CA GLY A 403 26.93 -27.35 7.87
C GLY A 403 26.71 -28.03 6.51
N GLU A 404 27.09 -29.30 6.40
CA GLU A 404 26.87 -30.12 5.19
C GLU A 404 25.42 -30.18 4.64
N SER A 405 24.41 -29.80 5.43
CA SER A 405 23.02 -29.76 4.95
C SER A 405 22.78 -28.60 3.97
N LEU A 406 23.71 -27.65 3.88
CA LEU A 406 23.66 -26.48 3.02
C LEU A 406 25.10 -26.08 2.62
N PRO A 407 25.62 -26.65 1.51
CA PRO A 407 26.99 -26.37 1.06
C PRO A 407 27.20 -24.88 0.79
N SER A 408 28.34 -24.29 1.15
CA SER A 408 28.60 -22.85 0.99
C SER A 408 28.38 -22.32 -0.44
N GLU A 409 28.61 -23.14 -1.45
CA GLU A 409 28.40 -22.81 -2.87
C GLU A 409 26.91 -22.74 -3.28
N SER A 410 25.99 -23.23 -2.44
CA SER A 410 24.56 -23.28 -2.76
C SER A 410 23.80 -22.01 -2.41
N LEU A 411 24.34 -21.15 -1.55
CA LEU A 411 23.74 -19.87 -1.18
C LEU A 411 23.97 -18.83 -2.26
N GLN A 412 22.91 -18.55 -3.01
CA GLN A 412 22.89 -17.55 -4.06
C GLN A 412 22.25 -16.27 -3.54
N VAL A 413 22.81 -15.14 -3.94
CA VAL A 413 22.15 -13.84 -3.76
C VAL A 413 21.07 -13.76 -4.82
N LEU A 414 19.83 -13.55 -4.40
CA LEU A 414 18.77 -13.15 -5.32
C LEU A 414 18.85 -11.63 -5.43
N ASP A 415 19.25 -11.14 -6.61
CA ASP A 415 19.04 -9.76 -7.02
C ASP A 415 17.54 -9.60 -7.33
N ASP A 416 16.73 -9.72 -6.30
CA ASP A 416 15.32 -9.43 -6.42
C ASP A 416 15.17 -7.91 -6.27
N ASN A 417 14.76 -7.26 -7.35
CA ASN A 417 14.16 -5.92 -7.29
C ASN A 417 12.77 -6.06 -6.65
N GLY A 418 12.72 -6.65 -5.45
CA GLY A 418 11.52 -6.83 -4.66
C GLY A 418 10.81 -5.50 -4.45
N PRO A 419 9.52 -5.51 -4.09
CA PRO A 419 8.70 -4.31 -4.01
C PRO A 419 9.46 -3.22 -3.26
N ASN A 420 9.75 -2.13 -3.98
CA ASN A 420 10.61 -1.04 -3.54
C ASN A 420 10.33 -0.73 -2.07
N TYR A 421 11.30 -0.99 -1.20
CA TYR A 421 11.24 -0.49 0.16
C TYR A 421 11.15 1.03 0.05
N TRP A 422 10.03 1.62 0.49
CA TRP A 422 9.79 3.07 0.45
C TRP A 422 10.63 3.86 1.48
N GLY A 423 11.85 3.41 1.74
CA GLY A 423 12.87 4.22 2.38
C GLY A 423 13.55 5.03 1.28
N GLY A 424 13.36 6.34 1.25
CA GLY A 424 14.23 7.23 0.48
C GLY A 424 15.70 6.91 0.77
N THR A 425 16.60 7.22 -0.17
CA THR A 425 18.04 6.90 -0.08
C THR A 425 18.72 7.34 1.22
N ASP A 426 18.14 8.31 1.92
CA ASP A 426 18.64 8.89 3.16
C ASP A 426 18.11 8.21 4.46
N LEU A 427 17.22 7.22 4.39
CA LEU A 427 16.61 6.50 5.54
C LEU A 427 17.17 5.10 5.90
N PRO A 428 18.04 4.42 5.12
CA PRO A 428 18.61 3.12 5.53
C PRO A 428 19.35 3.15 6.87
N GLN A 429 19.82 4.33 7.30
CA GLN A 429 20.62 4.51 8.53
C GLN A 429 19.81 4.37 9.83
N ILE A 430 18.47 4.29 9.76
CA ILE A 430 17.59 4.09 10.92
C ILE A 430 16.85 2.75 10.89
N GLN A 431 17.17 1.88 9.93
CA GLN A 431 16.62 0.52 9.89
C GLN A 431 17.44 -0.36 10.84
N GLU A 432 17.07 -0.41 12.12
CA GLU A 432 17.55 -1.45 13.03
C GLU A 432 16.34 -2.29 13.42
N SER A 433 16.42 -3.61 13.19
CA SER A 433 15.39 -4.56 13.61
C SER A 433 15.89 -5.31 14.83
N TYR A 434 15.05 -5.34 15.86
CA TYR A 434 15.33 -6.02 17.13
C TYR A 434 14.39 -7.20 17.28
N PHE A 435 14.89 -8.27 17.88
CA PHE A 435 14.09 -9.43 18.21
C PHE A 435 13.71 -9.39 19.69
N LEU A 436 12.41 -9.29 19.97
CA LEU A 436 11.84 -9.37 21.31
C LEU A 436 10.98 -10.65 21.39
N PRO A 437 11.34 -11.63 22.24
CA PRO A 437 10.50 -12.79 22.48
C PRO A 437 9.10 -12.41 22.97
N ALA A 438 8.09 -13.22 22.68
CA ALA A 438 6.71 -13.00 23.14
C ALA A 438 6.58 -12.95 24.68
N SER A 439 7.49 -13.58 25.41
CA SER A 439 7.56 -13.54 26.87
C SER A 439 8.17 -12.24 27.44
N THR A 440 8.64 -11.32 26.60
CA THR A 440 9.24 -10.07 27.06
C THR A 440 8.17 -9.20 27.72
N PRO A 441 8.38 -8.72 28.96
CA PRO A 441 7.42 -7.84 29.63
C PRO A 441 7.18 -6.54 28.86
N THR A 442 5.95 -6.02 28.90
CA THR A 442 5.55 -4.80 28.17
C THR A 442 6.42 -3.59 28.49
N GLU A 443 6.73 -3.37 29.78
CA GLU A 443 7.61 -2.25 30.19
C GLU A 443 9.00 -2.35 29.55
N ALA A 444 9.53 -3.57 29.42
CA ALA A 444 10.81 -3.84 28.78
C ALA A 444 10.74 -3.62 27.25
N GLN A 445 9.65 -4.07 26.61
CA GLN A 445 9.41 -3.79 25.19
C GLN A 445 9.33 -2.29 24.92
N GLU A 446 8.53 -1.55 25.70
CA GLU A 446 8.38 -0.10 25.59
C GLU A 446 9.73 0.62 25.79
N ARG A 447 10.54 0.18 26.77
CA ARG A 447 11.87 0.75 27.03
C ARG A 447 12.79 0.61 25.82
N VAL A 448 12.85 -0.58 25.20
CA VAL A 448 13.65 -0.82 23.99
C VAL A 448 13.14 0.01 22.82
N ILE A 449 11.82 0.03 22.59
CA ILE A 449 11.20 0.76 21.47
C ILE A 449 11.44 2.28 21.60
N ARG A 450 11.24 2.84 22.79
CA ARG A 450 11.50 4.26 23.08
C ARG A 450 12.98 4.60 22.95
N GLY A 451 13.86 3.73 23.49
CA GLY A 451 15.31 3.89 23.35
C GLY A 451 15.73 3.92 21.88
N TRP A 452 15.22 3.01 21.06
CA TRP A 452 15.50 3.01 19.62
C TRP A 452 15.00 4.29 18.96
N GLN A 453 13.79 4.75 19.30
CA GLN A 453 13.23 5.96 18.70
C GLN A 453 14.09 7.19 19.01
N ASP A 454 14.55 7.29 20.26
CA ASP A 454 15.50 8.33 20.67
C ASP A 454 16.82 8.24 19.89
N ARG A 455 17.44 7.05 19.79
CA ARG A 455 18.66 6.86 18.99
C ARG A 455 18.44 7.21 17.52
N ALA A 456 17.35 6.73 16.94
CA ALA A 456 17.02 6.93 15.53
C ALA A 456 16.89 8.42 15.20
N ILE A 457 16.20 9.20 16.03
CA ILE A 457 16.00 10.64 15.83
C ILE A 457 17.27 11.42 16.20
N ASN A 458 17.77 11.23 17.42
CA ASN A 458 18.79 12.10 18.02
C ASN A 458 20.24 11.70 17.73
N GLN A 459 20.47 10.52 17.16
CA GLN A 459 21.81 10.06 16.80
C GLN A 459 21.89 9.72 15.32
N SER A 460 21.15 8.72 14.85
CA SER A 460 21.28 8.23 13.47
C SER A 460 20.82 9.29 12.46
N TRP A 461 19.55 9.70 12.50
CA TRP A 461 19.01 10.71 11.56
C TRP A 461 19.70 12.07 11.73
N ALA A 462 19.84 12.55 12.97
CA ALA A 462 20.42 13.86 13.26
C ALA A 462 21.85 14.05 12.73
N ASN A 463 22.66 12.97 12.68
CA ASN A 463 24.05 13.01 12.22
C ASN A 463 24.25 12.42 10.81
N SER A 464 23.17 12.03 10.12
CA SER A 464 23.24 11.54 8.75
C SER A 464 23.29 12.72 7.77
N PRO A 465 24.30 12.83 6.89
CA PRO A 465 24.26 13.77 5.76
C PRO A 465 23.00 13.59 4.93
N LYS A 466 22.39 14.69 4.46
CA LYS A 466 21.23 14.66 3.57
C LYS A 466 21.52 15.37 2.27
N SER A 467 21.14 14.74 1.17
CA SER A 467 21.29 15.32 -0.18
C SER A 467 20.56 16.67 -0.29
N ALA A 468 19.34 16.74 0.23
CA ALA A 468 18.51 17.95 0.24
C ALA A 468 19.08 19.10 1.10
N LEU A 469 19.97 18.79 2.05
CA LEU A 469 20.68 19.78 2.88
C LEU A 469 22.07 20.12 2.33
N GLY A 470 22.35 19.79 1.05
CA GLY A 470 23.65 20.00 0.43
C GLY A 470 24.76 19.17 1.06
N GLY A 471 24.43 17.98 1.56
CA GLY A 471 25.37 17.08 2.25
C GLY A 471 25.62 17.43 3.72
N LYS A 472 24.98 18.47 4.27
CA LYS A 472 25.00 18.72 5.71
C LYS A 472 24.11 17.71 6.45
N THR A 473 24.39 17.50 7.74
CA THR A 473 23.48 16.77 8.62
C THR A 473 22.31 17.68 9.05
N PRO A 474 21.15 17.13 9.46
CA PRO A 474 20.07 17.95 10.04
C PRO A 474 20.57 18.82 11.20
N ARG A 475 21.46 18.27 12.04
CA ARG A 475 22.06 18.99 13.17
C ARG A 475 22.90 20.19 12.73
N ASP A 476 23.68 20.05 11.67
CA ASP A 476 24.51 21.14 11.13
C ASP A 476 23.70 22.17 10.33
N ALA A 477 22.54 21.79 9.79
CA ALA A 477 21.63 22.69 9.08
C ALA A 477 20.78 23.55 10.03
N ARG A 478 20.74 23.22 11.33
CA ARG A 478 20.01 23.98 12.34
C ARG A 478 20.42 25.45 12.35
N GLY A 479 19.44 26.35 12.22
CA GLY A 479 19.65 27.80 12.24
C GLY A 479 20.17 28.41 10.93
N ASP A 480 20.39 27.61 9.88
CA ASP A 480 20.70 28.10 8.54
C ASP A 480 19.40 28.48 7.82
N GLU A 481 19.15 29.79 7.68
CA GLU A 481 17.92 30.31 7.08
C GLU A 481 17.73 29.84 5.63
N SER A 482 18.82 29.55 4.90
CA SER A 482 18.73 29.04 3.52
C SER A 482 18.27 27.59 3.45
N LEU A 483 18.40 26.84 4.54
CA LEU A 483 18.06 25.42 4.65
C LEU A 483 16.78 25.15 5.46
N ARG A 484 16.09 26.19 5.95
CA ARG A 484 14.90 26.03 6.79
C ARG A 484 13.79 25.18 6.16
N VAL A 485 13.54 25.34 4.86
CA VAL A 485 12.50 24.59 4.11
C VAL A 485 12.97 23.14 3.89
N PRO A 486 14.17 22.88 3.30
CA PRO A 486 14.73 21.53 3.22
C PRO A 486 14.77 20.78 4.55
N LEU A 487 15.14 21.45 5.65
CA LEU A 487 15.22 20.83 6.98
C LEU A 487 13.84 20.46 7.54
N ALA A 488 12.85 21.35 7.41
CA ALA A 488 11.47 21.04 7.78
C ALA A 488 10.89 19.90 6.93
N ALA A 489 11.23 19.83 5.64
CA ALA A 489 10.86 18.72 4.78
C ALA A 489 11.57 17.40 5.20
N CYS A 490 12.84 17.44 5.60
CA CYS A 490 13.53 16.26 6.15
C CYS A 490 12.83 15.71 7.41
N ILE A 491 12.27 16.59 8.25
CA ILE A 491 11.45 16.18 9.41
C ILE A 491 10.16 15.49 8.95
N ASN A 492 9.47 16.02 7.92
CA ASN A 492 8.28 15.37 7.37
C ASN A 492 8.58 14.01 6.72
N VAL A 493 9.73 13.88 6.05
CA VAL A 493 10.20 12.61 5.48
C VAL A 493 10.49 11.59 6.60
N LEU A 494 11.13 12.03 7.68
CA LEU A 494 11.32 11.20 8.87
C LEU A 494 9.97 10.77 9.46
N ASP A 495 8.99 11.69 9.49
CA ASP A 495 7.66 11.42 10.03
C ASP A 495 6.88 10.41 9.19
N ALA A 496 6.94 10.53 7.87
CA ALA A 496 6.41 9.52 6.97
C ALA A 496 7.06 8.15 7.19
N TYR A 497 8.38 8.09 7.43
CA TYR A 497 9.06 6.83 7.76
C TYR A 497 8.55 6.22 9.08
N PHE A 498 8.42 7.02 10.13
CA PHE A 498 7.92 6.54 11.42
C PHE A 498 6.46 6.04 11.29
N ASP A 499 5.60 6.79 10.60
CA ASP A 499 4.20 6.43 10.38
C ASP A 499 4.08 5.10 9.60
N SER A 500 4.89 4.92 8.54
CA SER A 500 4.92 3.67 7.78
C SER A 500 5.41 2.45 8.57
N ASN A 501 6.09 2.68 9.69
CA ASN A 501 6.51 1.65 10.64
C ASN A 501 5.60 1.57 11.88
N SER A 502 4.38 2.11 11.80
CA SER A 502 3.40 2.15 12.90
C SER A 502 3.89 2.87 14.16
N ARG A 503 4.74 3.88 14.00
CA ARG A 503 5.28 4.70 15.09
C ARG A 503 4.85 6.15 14.91
N ALA A 504 4.79 6.89 16.02
CA ALA A 504 4.45 8.30 16.01
C ALA A 504 5.62 9.12 16.52
N MET A 505 5.81 10.31 15.94
CA MET A 505 6.69 11.34 16.49
C MET A 505 5.96 12.69 16.52
N SER A 506 6.40 13.59 17.39
CA SER A 506 5.90 14.96 17.41
C SER A 506 6.71 15.85 16.46
N VAL A 507 6.17 16.09 15.26
CA VAL A 507 6.78 16.98 14.26
C VAL A 507 7.00 18.39 14.79
N ASN A 508 6.04 18.93 15.56
CA ASN A 508 6.15 20.28 16.11
C ASN A 508 7.20 20.38 17.22
N GLU A 509 7.37 19.36 18.06
CA GLU A 509 8.47 19.32 19.03
C GLU A 509 9.83 19.33 18.33
N LEU A 510 9.98 18.49 17.29
CA LEU A 510 11.23 18.42 16.54
C LEU A 510 11.51 19.71 15.77
N ARG A 511 10.49 20.33 15.16
CA ARG A 511 10.62 21.65 14.51
C ARG A 511 11.10 22.70 15.52
N ARG A 512 10.52 22.77 16.72
CA ARG A 512 10.98 23.70 17.78
C ARG A 512 12.43 23.44 18.17
N GLU A 513 12.83 22.18 18.34
CA GLU A 513 14.21 21.83 18.68
C GLU A 513 15.21 22.31 17.62
N TYR A 514 14.85 22.21 16.33
CA TYR A 514 15.68 22.66 15.21
C TYR A 514 15.52 24.15 14.84
N GLY A 515 14.79 24.93 15.65
CA GLY A 515 14.61 26.37 15.44
C GLY A 515 13.69 26.71 14.26
N LEU A 516 12.78 25.80 13.89
CA LEU A 516 11.81 25.95 12.81
C LEU A 516 10.43 26.31 13.39
N PRO A 517 9.59 27.03 12.63
CA PRO A 517 8.22 27.31 13.06
C PRO A 517 7.39 26.03 13.08
N GLU A 518 6.48 25.93 14.05
CA GLU A 518 5.47 24.88 14.09
C GLU A 518 4.59 24.90 12.84
N MET A 519 3.97 23.75 12.54
CA MET A 519 3.03 23.63 11.44
C MET A 519 1.89 24.63 11.58
N SER A 520 1.81 25.57 10.63
CA SER A 520 0.76 26.60 10.66
C SER A 520 -0.62 25.98 10.37
N PRO A 521 -1.64 26.21 11.21
CA PRO A 521 -2.99 25.68 10.99
C PRO A 521 -3.58 26.14 9.66
N LEU A 522 -4.24 25.22 8.95
CA LEU A 522 -4.96 25.45 7.71
C LEU A 522 -6.45 25.67 8.03
N GLN A 523 -6.94 26.87 7.73
CA GLN A 523 -8.38 27.17 7.81
C GLN A 523 -9.04 26.82 6.48
N LEU A 524 -10.17 26.13 6.53
CA LEU A 524 -10.96 25.82 5.35
C LEU A 524 -12.17 26.74 5.28
N GLU A 525 -12.35 27.42 4.15
CA GLU A 525 -13.49 28.32 3.95
C GLU A 525 -14.83 27.57 4.00
N ARG A 526 -15.91 28.32 4.25
CA ARG A 526 -17.28 27.78 4.20
C ARG A 526 -17.59 27.27 2.79
N GLY A 527 -17.85 25.97 2.67
CA GLY A 527 -18.07 25.30 1.38
C GLY A 527 -16.80 24.67 0.78
N GLY A 528 -15.65 24.84 1.42
CA GLY A 528 -14.42 24.14 1.04
C GLY A 528 -14.58 22.63 1.20
N ASN A 529 -13.98 21.87 0.26
CA ASN A 529 -14.08 20.42 0.21
C ASN A 529 -12.81 19.77 0.75
N VAL A 530 -12.91 19.15 1.93
CA VAL A 530 -11.79 18.44 2.57
C VAL A 530 -11.23 17.32 1.69
N ASN A 531 -11.99 16.77 0.74
CA ASN A 531 -11.51 15.70 -0.17
C ASN A 531 -10.50 16.19 -1.21
N LEU A 532 -10.36 17.50 -1.40
CA LEU A 532 -9.38 18.09 -2.31
C LEU A 532 -8.04 18.38 -1.63
N LEU A 533 -7.94 18.21 -0.30
CA LEU A 533 -6.71 18.47 0.43
C LEU A 533 -5.76 17.28 0.34
N SER A 534 -4.45 17.55 0.23
CA SER A 534 -3.43 16.51 0.38
C SER A 534 -3.43 15.97 1.81
N LEU A 535 -2.84 14.79 2.05
CA LEU A 535 -2.70 14.28 3.41
C LEU A 535 -1.80 15.20 4.27
N THR A 536 -0.81 15.87 3.67
CA THR A 536 0.00 16.89 4.36
C THR A 536 -0.83 18.10 4.79
N GLN A 537 -1.76 18.56 3.96
CA GLN A 537 -2.67 19.66 4.28
C GLN A 537 -3.69 19.27 5.35
N LEU A 538 -4.23 18.05 5.30
CA LEU A 538 -5.19 17.56 6.30
C LEU A 538 -4.61 17.57 7.71
N ARG A 539 -3.32 17.23 7.87
CA ARG A 539 -2.62 17.29 9.17
C ARG A 539 -2.62 18.66 9.83
N ARG A 540 -2.81 19.72 9.04
CA ARG A 540 -2.79 21.11 9.51
C ARG A 540 -4.20 21.65 9.72
N ILE A 541 -5.25 20.92 9.36
CA ILE A 541 -6.62 21.43 9.35
C ILE A 541 -7.02 21.91 10.76
N ASP A 542 -7.53 23.14 10.86
CA ASP A 542 -8.07 23.64 12.12
C ASP A 542 -9.45 23.03 12.34
N PHE A 543 -9.54 22.02 13.21
CA PHE A 543 -10.79 21.33 13.50
C PHE A 543 -11.90 22.28 13.99
N LYS A 544 -11.55 23.36 14.69
CA LYS A 544 -12.55 24.31 15.22
C LYS A 544 -13.22 25.13 14.11
N SER A 545 -12.55 25.26 12.96
CA SER A 545 -13.08 25.97 11.80
C SER A 545 -14.11 25.16 11.00
N LEU A 546 -14.14 23.83 11.17
CA LEU A 546 -14.95 22.93 10.34
C LEU A 546 -16.39 22.79 10.87
N SER A 547 -17.37 22.85 9.97
CA SER A 547 -18.73 22.37 10.27
C SER A 547 -18.76 20.85 10.43
N ASP A 548 -19.80 20.29 11.06
CA ASP A 548 -19.98 18.83 11.12
C ASP A 548 -20.12 18.20 9.73
N GLU A 549 -20.69 18.92 8.78
CA GLU A 549 -20.79 18.49 7.37
C GLU A 549 -19.40 18.36 6.72
N GLN A 550 -18.48 19.27 7.01
CA GLN A 550 -17.09 19.21 6.52
C GLN A 550 -16.24 18.20 7.32
N PHE A 551 -16.56 17.99 8.59
CA PHE A 551 -15.82 17.07 9.48
C PHE A 551 -16.11 15.59 9.16
N ARG A 552 -17.33 15.24 8.71
CA ARG A 552 -17.68 13.85 8.35
C ARG A 552 -16.79 13.27 7.23
N PRO A 553 -16.58 13.94 6.08
CA PRO A 553 -15.66 13.41 5.08
C PRO A 553 -14.21 13.38 5.58
N LEU A 554 -13.79 14.31 6.45
CA LEU A 554 -12.47 14.26 7.10
C LEU A 554 -12.34 12.96 7.92
N LEU A 555 -13.32 12.61 8.76
CA LEU A 555 -13.32 11.36 9.53
C LEU A 555 -13.15 10.13 8.65
N ARG A 556 -13.89 10.06 7.53
CA ARG A 556 -13.77 8.95 6.58
C ARG A 556 -12.37 8.89 5.96
N ARG A 557 -11.79 10.04 5.62
CA ARG A 557 -10.45 10.12 5.03
C ARG A 557 -9.35 9.71 6.01
N VAL A 558 -9.44 10.06 7.29
CA VAL A 558 -8.41 9.66 8.27
C VAL A 558 -8.49 8.17 8.61
N LEU A 559 -9.70 7.60 8.68
CA LEU A 559 -9.91 6.17 8.87
C LEU A 559 -9.38 5.36 7.67
N LEU A 560 -9.58 5.87 6.45
CA LEU A 560 -9.05 5.28 5.22
C LEU A 560 -7.52 5.39 5.15
N SER A 561 -6.97 6.58 5.38
CA SER A 561 -5.54 6.84 5.21
C SER A 561 -4.65 6.28 6.33
N ARG A 562 -5.22 5.91 7.48
CA ARG A 562 -4.51 5.23 8.57
C ARG A 562 -3.24 5.96 9.07
N HIS A 563 -3.11 7.26 8.84
CA HIS A 563 -2.02 8.07 9.40
C HIS A 563 -2.20 8.17 10.91
N ASN A 564 -1.29 7.58 11.70
CA ASN A 564 -1.51 7.31 13.12
C ASN A 564 -1.81 8.58 13.93
N GLN A 565 -0.91 9.57 13.90
CA GLN A 565 -1.05 10.77 14.71
C GLN A 565 -2.29 11.61 14.32
N HIS A 566 -2.47 11.87 13.02
CA HIS A 566 -3.58 12.70 12.55
C HIS A 566 -4.95 12.00 12.71
N ALA A 567 -5.01 10.68 12.50
CA ALA A 567 -6.21 9.91 12.79
C ALA A 567 -6.54 9.97 14.28
N TYR A 568 -5.57 9.78 15.17
CA TYR A 568 -5.79 9.92 16.62
C TYR A 568 -6.34 11.31 16.99
N GLU A 569 -5.73 12.38 16.49
CA GLU A 569 -6.18 13.76 16.78
C GLU A 569 -7.61 14.03 16.28
N THR A 570 -7.93 13.57 15.07
CA THR A 570 -9.25 13.75 14.45
C THR A 570 -10.33 12.92 15.16
N LEU A 571 -10.02 11.66 15.48
CA LEU A 571 -10.95 10.77 16.17
C LEU A 571 -11.19 11.22 17.62
N ARG A 572 -10.15 11.73 18.29
CA ARG A 572 -10.29 12.31 19.63
C ARG A 572 -11.18 13.54 19.59
N GLU A 573 -10.98 14.44 18.63
CA GLU A 573 -11.86 15.60 18.43
C GLU A 573 -13.32 15.18 18.21
N ALA A 574 -13.56 14.13 17.43
CA ALA A 574 -14.90 13.56 17.25
C ALA A 574 -15.48 13.05 18.58
N ALA A 575 -14.70 12.29 19.33
CA ALA A 575 -15.11 11.63 20.56
C ALA A 575 -15.35 12.61 21.74
N GLU A 576 -14.56 13.67 21.84
CA GLU A 576 -14.59 14.61 22.97
C GLU A 576 -15.46 15.84 22.70
N ASN A 577 -15.45 16.35 21.47
CA ASN A 577 -15.99 17.68 21.16
C ASN A 577 -17.17 17.66 20.16
N ARG A 578 -17.48 16.51 19.54
CA ARG A 578 -18.53 16.38 18.51
C ARG A 578 -19.47 15.20 18.77
N GLU A 579 -20.10 15.19 19.94
CA GLU A 579 -20.99 14.11 20.40
C GLU A 579 -22.11 13.74 19.40
N GLN A 580 -22.63 14.71 18.63
CA GLN A 580 -23.65 14.45 17.60
C GLN A 580 -23.17 13.43 16.56
N LEU A 581 -21.89 13.48 16.17
CA LEU A 581 -21.29 12.56 15.21
C LEU A 581 -21.19 11.12 15.73
N LEU A 582 -21.14 10.95 17.06
CA LEU A 582 -21.14 9.62 17.69
C LEU A 582 -22.55 9.01 17.71
N THR A 583 -23.58 9.86 17.75
CA THR A 583 -24.98 9.44 17.75
C THR A 583 -25.56 9.25 16.35
N ASP A 584 -24.82 9.64 15.31
CA ASP A 584 -25.25 9.47 13.93
C ASP A 584 -25.06 8.03 13.43
N GLY A 585 -26.07 7.52 12.73
CA GLY A 585 -26.09 6.17 12.17
C GLY A 585 -26.96 5.20 12.96
N GLU A 586 -27.25 4.03 12.36
CA GLU A 586 -28.07 3.01 13.01
C GLU A 586 -27.33 2.46 14.24
N ASP A 587 -28.05 2.43 15.37
CA ASP A 587 -27.62 1.83 16.62
C ASP A 587 -26.28 2.33 17.18
N GLY A 588 -25.70 3.46 16.77
CA GLY A 588 -24.41 3.94 17.29
C GLY A 588 -23.17 3.22 16.72
N GLN A 589 -23.26 2.75 15.47
CA GLN A 589 -22.14 2.15 14.74
C GLN A 589 -20.95 3.11 14.59
N ALA A 590 -21.20 4.40 14.30
CA ALA A 590 -20.14 5.40 14.13
C ALA A 590 -19.30 5.58 15.40
N ALA A 591 -19.94 5.63 16.57
CA ALA A 591 -19.23 5.68 17.86
C ALA A 591 -18.32 4.46 18.05
N ASN A 592 -18.79 3.27 17.67
CA ASN A 592 -18.03 2.04 17.79
C ASN A 592 -16.78 2.08 16.89
N GLU A 593 -16.94 2.42 15.61
CA GLU A 593 -15.82 2.53 14.65
C GLU A 593 -14.76 3.55 15.11
N ILE A 594 -15.21 4.72 15.59
CA ILE A 594 -14.31 5.79 16.05
C ILE A 594 -13.51 5.34 17.28
N LEU A 595 -14.17 4.74 18.26
CA LEU A 595 -13.52 4.31 19.50
C LEU A 595 -12.63 3.09 19.29
N GLU A 596 -12.99 2.17 18.39
CA GLU A 596 -12.13 1.03 18.03
C GLU A 596 -10.84 1.53 17.40
N ALA A 597 -10.94 2.45 16.43
CA ALA A 597 -9.78 3.05 15.81
C ALA A 597 -8.90 3.81 16.83
N LEU A 598 -9.49 4.55 17.79
CA LEU A 598 -8.73 5.21 18.86
C LEU A 598 -7.96 4.21 19.73
N VAL A 599 -8.60 3.13 20.16
CA VAL A 599 -7.98 2.08 20.95
C VAL A 599 -6.82 1.43 20.18
N ASP A 600 -7.05 1.09 18.91
CA ASP A 600 -6.04 0.41 18.09
C ASP A 600 -4.84 1.32 17.76
N ILE A 601 -5.06 2.61 17.55
CA ILE A 601 -3.95 3.58 17.40
C ILE A 601 -3.20 3.74 18.74
N CYS A 602 -3.90 3.86 19.87
CA CYS A 602 -3.25 3.99 21.18
C CYS A 602 -2.43 2.74 21.52
N ARG A 603 -2.93 1.53 21.23
CA ARG A 603 -2.20 0.28 21.44
C ARG A 603 -0.92 0.24 20.59
N ARG A 604 -1.01 0.52 19.28
CA ARG A 604 0.14 0.52 18.36
C ARG A 604 1.18 1.60 18.69
N THR A 605 0.76 2.74 19.22
CA THR A 605 1.62 3.87 19.58
C THR A 605 2.08 3.86 21.05
N LEU A 606 1.93 2.74 21.76
CA LEU A 606 2.37 2.54 23.15
C LEU A 606 1.74 3.53 24.16
N ARG A 607 0.46 3.86 23.97
CA ARG A 607 -0.36 4.70 24.86
C ARG A 607 -1.40 3.86 25.61
N ARG A 608 -0.95 2.84 26.35
CA ARG A 608 -1.80 1.83 27.01
C ARG A 608 -2.90 2.44 27.88
N GLU A 609 -2.55 3.37 28.76
CA GLU A 609 -3.53 4.03 29.64
C GLU A 609 -4.62 4.76 28.85
N GLU A 610 -4.26 5.39 27.73
CA GLU A 610 -5.24 6.02 26.85
C GLU A 610 -6.13 5.00 26.16
N ALA A 611 -5.56 3.89 25.68
CA ALA A 611 -6.33 2.80 25.08
C ALA A 611 -7.37 2.25 26.07
N LEU A 612 -6.99 2.04 27.33
CA LEU A 612 -7.90 1.59 28.39
C LEU A 612 -9.01 2.61 28.66
N ARG A 613 -8.69 3.91 28.71
CA ARG A 613 -9.71 4.98 28.86
C ARG A 613 -10.72 4.98 27.72
N TRP A 614 -10.25 4.85 26.47
CA TRP A 614 -11.16 4.80 25.30
C TRP A 614 -12.02 3.54 25.31
N ALA A 615 -11.45 2.38 25.66
CA ALA A 615 -12.22 1.14 25.80
C ALA A 615 -13.31 1.26 26.88
N GLN A 616 -13.00 1.87 28.01
CA GLN A 616 -13.99 2.13 29.07
C GLN A 616 -15.10 3.07 28.60
N ARG A 617 -14.76 4.16 27.90
CA ARG A 617 -15.74 5.07 27.31
C ARG A 617 -16.67 4.35 26.33
N ALA A 618 -16.11 3.43 25.53
CA ALA A 618 -16.91 2.64 24.60
C ALA A 618 -17.85 1.65 25.31
N GLN A 619 -17.44 1.08 26.45
CA GLN A 619 -18.31 0.27 27.28
C GLN A 619 -19.49 1.07 27.85
N GLU A 620 -19.28 2.33 28.24
CA GLU A 620 -20.37 3.21 28.69
C GLU A 620 -21.40 3.43 27.59
N LEU A 621 -20.96 3.73 26.37
CA LEU A 621 -21.84 3.94 25.23
C LEU A 621 -22.53 2.63 24.80
N ALA A 622 -21.83 1.49 24.87
CA ALA A 622 -22.39 0.18 24.56
C ALA A 622 -23.60 -0.16 25.44
N LYS A 623 -23.58 0.22 26.73
CA LYS A 623 -24.71 0.01 27.66
C LYS A 623 -25.99 0.71 27.21
N ALA A 624 -25.88 1.85 26.51
CA ALA A 624 -27.01 2.62 26.01
C ALA A 624 -27.46 2.23 24.58
N SER A 625 -26.81 1.23 23.96
CA SER A 625 -27.11 0.80 22.59
C SER A 625 -28.36 -0.08 22.48
N SER A 626 -28.83 -0.34 21.26
CA SER A 626 -29.92 -1.28 20.97
C SER A 626 -29.56 -2.75 21.28
N LYS A 627 -28.25 -3.08 21.26
CA LYS A 627 -27.69 -4.41 21.56
C LYS A 627 -26.64 -4.35 22.68
N PRO A 628 -27.02 -4.00 23.93
CA PRO A 628 -26.07 -3.77 25.01
C PRO A 628 -25.19 -4.98 25.33
N PHE A 629 -25.77 -6.18 25.28
CA PHE A 629 -25.07 -7.41 25.65
C PHE A 629 -23.89 -7.71 24.72
N GLU A 630 -24.14 -7.80 23.41
CA GLU A 630 -23.12 -8.14 22.41
C GLU A 630 -22.00 -7.10 22.38
N ARG A 631 -22.35 -5.81 22.41
CA ARG A 631 -21.36 -4.73 22.34
C ARG A 631 -20.52 -4.61 23.59
N LEU A 632 -21.16 -4.68 24.77
CA LEU A 632 -20.43 -4.61 26.04
C LEU A 632 -19.46 -5.80 26.17
N MET A 633 -19.88 -7.00 25.74
CA MET A 633 -19.03 -8.19 25.71
C MET A 633 -17.80 -7.97 24.82
N ASN A 634 -17.98 -7.49 23.59
CA ASN A 634 -16.87 -7.25 22.66
C ASN A 634 -15.87 -6.22 23.22
N TRP A 635 -16.37 -5.14 23.83
CA TRP A 635 -15.52 -4.13 24.44
C TRP A 635 -14.79 -4.61 25.69
N LYS A 636 -15.42 -5.46 26.51
CA LYS A 636 -14.75 -6.10 27.66
C LYS A 636 -13.69 -7.10 27.21
N LEU A 637 -13.93 -7.84 26.13
CA LEU A 637 -12.93 -8.73 25.54
C LEU A 637 -11.73 -7.93 25.00
N ARG A 638 -11.96 -6.82 24.29
CA ARG A 638 -10.88 -5.90 23.86
C ARG A 638 -10.11 -5.33 25.05
N GLU A 639 -10.80 -4.89 26.12
CA GLU A 639 -10.12 -4.44 27.35
C GLU A 639 -9.27 -5.56 27.95
N LEU A 640 -9.79 -6.79 28.03
CA LEU A 640 -9.03 -7.93 28.53
C LEU A 640 -7.75 -8.15 27.73
N MET A 641 -7.82 -8.09 26.39
CA MET A 641 -6.64 -8.21 25.54
C MET A 641 -5.61 -7.10 25.82
N LEU A 642 -6.03 -5.84 25.97
CA LEU A 642 -5.13 -4.72 26.32
C LEU A 642 -4.49 -4.89 27.69
N ARG A 643 -5.22 -5.45 28.66
CA ARG A 643 -4.71 -5.69 30.00
C ARG A 643 -3.74 -6.86 30.03
N MET A 644 -4.07 -7.95 29.34
CA MET A 644 -3.22 -9.14 29.31
C MET A 644 -1.99 -9.01 28.41
N ASP A 645 -1.87 -7.94 27.61
CA ASP A 645 -0.58 -7.53 27.03
C ASP A 645 0.48 -7.42 28.17
N ASP A 646 0.07 -7.09 29.40
CA ASP A 646 0.90 -7.15 30.62
C ASP A 646 0.33 -8.18 31.62
N GLN A 647 0.99 -9.32 31.74
CA GLN A 647 0.57 -10.41 32.64
C GLN A 647 0.52 -10.02 34.13
N SER A 648 1.16 -8.91 34.51
CA SER A 648 1.15 -8.42 35.89
C SER A 648 -0.02 -7.46 36.19
N ASP A 649 -0.85 -7.11 35.21
CA ASP A 649 -1.99 -6.21 35.40
C ASP A 649 -2.99 -6.81 36.41
N PRO A 650 -3.17 -6.18 37.60
CA PRO A 650 -4.02 -6.73 38.64
C PRO A 650 -5.51 -6.75 38.26
N ALA A 651 -5.92 -6.00 37.24
CA ALA A 651 -7.29 -5.95 36.76
C ALA A 651 -7.57 -6.92 35.59
N ALA A 652 -6.56 -7.58 35.01
CA ALA A 652 -6.77 -8.58 33.97
C ALA A 652 -7.54 -9.79 34.49
N ARG A 653 -7.15 -10.36 35.63
CA ARG A 653 -7.80 -11.55 36.20
C ARG A 653 -9.26 -11.29 36.61
N PRO A 654 -9.58 -10.22 37.35
CA PRO A 654 -10.98 -9.87 37.65
C PRO A 654 -11.86 -9.74 36.40
N LEU A 655 -11.33 -9.14 35.32
CA LEU A 655 -12.08 -8.96 34.07
C LEU A 655 -12.29 -10.30 33.33
N LEU A 656 -11.30 -11.20 33.34
CA LEU A 656 -11.43 -12.56 32.82
C LEU A 656 -12.52 -13.34 33.58
N ASP A 657 -12.51 -13.27 34.91
CA ASP A 657 -13.51 -13.93 35.75
C ASP A 657 -14.92 -13.32 35.53
N GLU A 658 -15.02 -12.01 35.29
CA GLU A 658 -16.28 -11.34 34.92
C GLU A 658 -16.81 -11.84 33.57
N LEU A 659 -15.97 -11.90 32.53
CA LEU A 659 -16.33 -12.43 31.21
C LEU A 659 -16.78 -13.89 31.30
N TRP A 660 -16.06 -14.70 32.08
CA TRP A 660 -16.38 -16.11 32.30
C TRP A 660 -17.72 -16.30 33.01
N THR A 661 -18.00 -15.52 34.05
CA THR A 661 -19.20 -15.70 34.88
C THR A 661 -20.44 -15.05 34.28
N GLN A 662 -20.33 -13.87 33.67
CA GLN A 662 -21.48 -13.09 33.22
C GLN A 662 -21.85 -13.31 31.75
N PHE A 663 -20.86 -13.58 30.89
CA PHE A 663 -21.06 -13.62 29.44
C PHE A 663 -21.07 -15.04 28.88
N VAL A 664 -20.19 -15.94 29.31
CA VAL A 664 -20.15 -17.34 28.82
C VAL A 664 -21.50 -18.07 28.95
N PRO A 665 -22.30 -17.94 30.05
CA PRO A 665 -23.59 -18.63 30.13
C PRO A 665 -24.60 -18.22 29.04
N LYS A 666 -24.47 -16.99 28.53
CA LYS A 666 -25.35 -16.42 27.49
C LYS A 666 -24.72 -16.49 26.09
N ALA A 667 -23.40 -16.66 26.01
CA ALA A 667 -22.61 -16.79 24.78
C ALA A 667 -21.59 -17.94 24.92
N PRO A 668 -22.02 -19.21 24.79
CA PRO A 668 -21.17 -20.37 25.11
C PRO A 668 -19.87 -20.45 24.28
N TYR A 669 -19.87 -19.93 23.05
CA TYR A 669 -18.69 -19.89 22.19
C TYR A 669 -17.54 -19.06 22.80
N LEU A 670 -17.84 -18.09 23.67
CA LEU A 670 -16.83 -17.27 24.36
C LEU A 670 -15.92 -18.12 25.25
N ARG A 671 -16.40 -19.29 25.71
CA ARG A 671 -15.61 -20.22 26.52
C ARG A 671 -14.32 -20.61 25.79
N ASP A 672 -14.45 -21.05 24.55
CA ASP A 672 -13.31 -21.53 23.76
C ASP A 672 -12.37 -20.38 23.43
N VAL A 673 -12.91 -19.18 23.14
CA VAL A 673 -12.12 -17.96 22.93
C VAL A 673 -11.28 -17.60 24.16
N LEU A 674 -11.89 -17.60 25.36
CA LEU A 674 -11.18 -17.28 26.61
C LEU A 674 -10.14 -18.35 26.97
N LEU A 675 -10.44 -19.63 26.73
CA LEU A 675 -9.49 -20.72 26.95
C LEU A 675 -8.29 -20.62 26.01
N GLN A 676 -8.53 -20.34 24.72
CA GLN A 676 -7.46 -20.11 23.75
C GLN A 676 -6.61 -18.90 24.13
N LEU A 677 -7.25 -17.80 24.57
CA LEU A 677 -6.54 -16.60 25.03
C LEU A 677 -5.67 -16.89 26.26
N CYS A 678 -6.20 -17.63 27.24
CA CYS A 678 -5.44 -18.07 28.42
C CYS A 678 -4.25 -18.95 28.03
N GLN A 679 -4.46 -19.89 27.11
CA GLN A 679 -3.41 -20.77 26.60
C GLN A 679 -2.32 -20.00 25.85
N TYR A 680 -2.71 -19.08 24.96
CA TYR A 680 -1.80 -18.23 24.20
C TYR A 680 -0.92 -17.37 25.11
N LEU A 681 -1.49 -16.86 26.20
CA LEU A 681 -0.81 -15.96 27.14
C LEU A 681 -0.17 -16.68 28.33
N GLY A 682 -0.30 -18.02 28.42
CA GLY A 682 0.25 -18.81 29.53
C GLY A 682 -0.40 -18.54 30.89
N VAL A 683 -1.64 -18.05 30.92
CA VAL A 683 -2.38 -17.72 32.15
C VAL A 683 -3.34 -18.85 32.52
N GLU A 684 -3.51 -19.13 33.81
CA GLU A 684 -4.44 -20.16 34.28
C GLU A 684 -5.90 -19.78 33.96
N ALA A 685 -6.67 -20.68 33.36
CA ALA A 685 -8.08 -20.43 33.07
C ALA A 685 -8.95 -20.45 34.35
N PRO A 686 -10.13 -19.77 34.36
CA PRO A 686 -11.09 -19.89 35.46
C PRO A 686 -11.58 -21.34 35.63
N SER A 687 -11.73 -21.79 36.88
CA SER A 687 -12.17 -23.17 37.19
C SER A 687 -13.66 -23.37 36.94
N GLU A 688 -14.09 -24.61 36.62
CA GLU A 688 -15.49 -24.94 36.31
C GLU A 688 -16.47 -24.66 37.48
N GLY A 689 -15.96 -24.50 38.71
CA GLY A 689 -16.75 -24.23 39.92
C GLY A 689 -17.38 -22.82 40.00
N LEU A 690 -17.03 -21.91 39.08
CA LEU A 690 -17.59 -20.55 39.00
C LEU A 690 -18.89 -20.46 38.18
N MET A 691 -19.37 -21.57 37.59
CA MET A 691 -20.65 -21.60 36.89
C MET A 691 -21.81 -21.63 37.90
N VAL A 692 -22.47 -20.49 38.12
CA VAL A 692 -23.81 -20.48 38.74
C VAL A 692 -24.75 -21.23 37.79
N ALA A 693 -25.38 -22.28 38.33
CA ALA A 693 -26.11 -23.32 37.61
C ALA A 693 -27.06 -22.81 36.51
N GLY A 694 -26.86 -23.32 35.29
CA GLY A 694 -27.75 -23.11 34.15
C GLY A 694 -27.45 -24.03 32.98
N ALA A 695 -27.98 -25.26 33.06
CA ALA A 695 -28.22 -26.23 31.97
C ALA A 695 -27.01 -26.73 31.13
N SER A 696 -26.68 -27.99 31.37
CA SER A 696 -25.80 -28.87 30.59
C SER A 696 -26.34 -29.16 29.18
N VAL A 697 -25.54 -29.00 28.12
CA VAL A 697 -25.68 -29.77 26.87
C VAL A 697 -24.32 -30.01 26.19
N GLY A 698 -23.98 -31.31 26.06
CA GLY A 698 -23.30 -31.99 24.94
C GLY A 698 -22.06 -31.39 24.26
N ARG A 699 -20.92 -32.08 24.41
CA ARG A 699 -19.81 -32.08 23.41
C ARG A 699 -20.33 -32.58 22.06
N PRO A 700 -19.90 -31.96 20.94
CA PRO A 700 -19.25 -32.77 19.92
C PRO A 700 -18.09 -32.06 19.16
N GLY A 701 -17.11 -32.88 18.77
CA GLY A 701 -16.44 -32.85 17.46
C GLY A 701 -15.50 -31.68 17.12
N GLY A 702 -14.20 -31.97 17.04
CA GLY A 702 -13.22 -31.10 16.39
C GLY A 702 -13.54 -30.91 14.90
N LEU A 703 -13.26 -29.70 14.38
CA LEU A 703 -13.49 -29.34 12.99
C LEU A 703 -12.16 -29.12 12.26
N ASN A 704 -11.98 -29.91 11.20
CA ASN A 704 -10.97 -29.75 10.15
C ASN A 704 -11.21 -28.44 9.37
N LEU A 705 -10.11 -27.77 8.99
CA LEU A 705 -10.10 -26.65 8.06
C LEU A 705 -9.49 -27.13 6.73
N GLU A 706 -10.29 -27.24 5.67
CA GLU A 706 -9.83 -27.28 4.27
C GLU A 706 -10.84 -26.59 3.33
N PRO A 707 -10.44 -26.17 2.10
CA PRO A 707 -11.02 -25.00 1.45
C PRO A 707 -12.13 -25.29 0.41
N ALA A 708 -13.19 -24.47 0.55
CA ALA A 708 -14.14 -23.93 -0.45
C ALA A 708 -14.78 -24.80 -1.54
N SER A 709 -16.12 -24.88 -1.53
CA SER A 709 -16.97 -24.26 -2.57
C SER A 709 -18.48 -24.38 -2.27
N ALA A 710 -19.23 -23.38 -2.75
CA ALA A 710 -20.69 -23.29 -2.93
C ALA A 710 -21.60 -22.98 -1.72
N SER A 711 -22.07 -21.72 -1.72
CA SER A 711 -23.41 -21.24 -1.33
C SER A 711 -24.13 -21.94 -0.17
N GLY A 712 -23.97 -21.39 1.02
CA GLY A 712 -24.82 -21.64 2.19
C GLY A 712 -24.31 -20.79 3.36
N GLY A 713 -25.19 -20.00 3.99
CA GLY A 713 -24.79 -19.03 5.01
C GLY A 713 -24.20 -19.68 6.25
N GLU A 714 -22.89 -19.53 6.44
CA GLU A 714 -22.19 -19.80 7.70
C GLU A 714 -21.49 -18.52 8.18
N LYS A 715 -21.74 -18.16 9.44
CA LYS A 715 -21.14 -17.01 10.12
C LYS A 715 -19.67 -17.32 10.41
N LYS A 716 -18.77 -16.69 9.67
CA LYS A 716 -17.34 -16.64 10.01
C LYS A 716 -17.16 -15.99 11.40
N LEU A 717 -16.34 -16.61 12.24
CA LEU A 717 -15.94 -16.08 13.55
C LEU A 717 -14.97 -14.92 13.32
N TRP A 718 -15.36 -13.71 13.71
CA TRP A 718 -14.50 -12.53 13.68
C TRP A 718 -13.71 -12.44 14.98
N LEU A 719 -12.38 -12.32 14.90
CA LEU A 719 -11.50 -11.96 16.00
C LEU A 719 -11.12 -10.47 15.82
N PRO A 720 -11.40 -9.58 16.79
CA PRO A 720 -10.94 -8.20 16.73
C PRO A 720 -9.42 -8.14 16.64
N GLY A 721 -8.88 -7.58 15.55
CA GLY A 721 -7.43 -7.40 15.33
C GLY A 721 -6.80 -8.31 14.28
N MET A 722 -7.59 -9.11 13.54
CA MET A 722 -7.18 -9.69 12.27
C MET A 722 -7.87 -8.93 11.13
N ASP A 723 -7.30 -7.79 10.74
CA ASP A 723 -7.51 -7.12 9.45
C ASP A 723 -6.20 -6.48 8.98
#